data_AF-A0A2N9Y9W6-F1
#
_entry.id   AF-A0A2N9Y9W6-F1
#
_cell.length_a   1.000
_cell.length_b   1.000
_cell.length_c   1.000
_cell.angle_alpha   90.00
_cell.angle_beta   90.00
_cell.angle_gamma   90.00
#
_symmetry.space_group_name_H-M   'P 1'
#
loop_
_entity.id
_entity.type
_entity.pdbx_description
1 polymer ?
#
loop_
_entity_poly.entity_id
_entity_poly.type
_entity_poly.pdbx_seq_one_letter_code
_entity_poly.pdbx_strand_id
1 'polypeptide(L)'
;MNDSVPIPTRHKTFLQLCLLSFKLLGWLLFKPSGWQRYITEIAPTLPPDFALTDVQPAQWRSPILWQLLLAGHGLWAIWVSLITICTIIFLDAPTDALLLSGIYALMLSLMGGIVGSLSVSVAFGITISIVGGIALSITVGLYNEVVFSMAENIAIVVMLNVTEESISIPSGTDQAWVTILIAVFTASLASNVMQSVTITPYRHSQHRQLGSIVIGIATSSLAIYFIIQFISTLAQGAAALLENGVVFSFIYDSLISLMFGLAIMLIWVLQTLRIWQGLFLGLIISILLIFSTLPLNQFQDQNNLTILIKGIHDGIENGLLYTLLFAFPYSLAKRIANPWAGLVAGIFGSTGMYIAFVIILATQSLELTLRFILIAFLMGISFSWWVSLITYPFVSAWNLILYRLDELRPQSPSLLSLHSAFWDEHQRFPLYGLESYLVMLAERSPAEAEQAIHALSRTRQKWAAQEAQIELDARRLENCQTVATISKAHRHLAAGELSSPISALLRSLSRISRDVEAALSQESNYNQRLALDAVEERLDGLLRELTRSTEPYALRFRPIAEQWRQQLADYGKALSEAVESRQEINNPYIIGIPLTEHQEIFVGRSDVSEQIERLLLDNRCPPLLLYGQRRTGKTSLLNNLGRLLPSTIIPLFVDLQGPASLAKNYEGFLYNISRAMLSSAKRHREIQLPILNREILRDDPFTAFDEWLDAIEQHLEPQQTILLTLDEFSALEHVFAKGLLDEASVLGMFRHIIQHRPRFKLLLSGSHTIDEFERWASYLINVRIVHLSYLQAGEALKLIEQPVKAFALRYEYAASQRVMEVTRCHPALIQLLCAEIVTLKNRQHVHERRLATISDVDAAIPAALQHGRFFFADIENNQVTPEGAHLLHSLANHGEGAIVSHEELIQQYSQQIESIVQNLLQRELVEPLGKGYRFQVEMVRRWFCG
;
A
#
# COMPACT_ATOMS: atom_id res chain seq x y z
N MET A 1 -16.05 -36.84 -47.09
CA MET A 1 -15.67 -37.03 -48.50
C MET A 1 -14.33 -36.35 -48.72
N ASN A 2 -13.33 -37.17 -49.03
CA ASN A 2 -11.96 -36.89 -49.51
C ASN A 2 -11.06 -35.90 -48.77
N ASP A 3 -10.22 -36.49 -47.93
CA ASP A 3 -8.80 -36.26 -47.75
C ASP A 3 -8.09 -35.33 -48.75
N SER A 4 -7.51 -34.27 -48.20
CA SER A 4 -6.14 -33.88 -48.55
C SER A 4 -5.46 -33.33 -47.29
N VAL A 5 -4.79 -34.22 -46.54
CA VAL A 5 -3.83 -33.84 -45.52
C VAL A 5 -2.72 -33.05 -46.21
N PRO A 6 -2.49 -31.75 -45.89
CA PRO A 6 -1.32 -31.07 -46.41
C PRO A 6 -0.12 -31.68 -45.70
N ILE A 7 0.66 -32.46 -46.43
CA ILE A 7 2.01 -32.87 -46.03
C ILE A 7 2.73 -31.59 -45.55
N PRO A 8 3.20 -31.50 -44.29
CA PRO A 8 4.01 -30.38 -43.88
C PRO A 8 5.30 -30.46 -44.68
N THR A 9 5.42 -29.60 -45.70
CA THR A 9 6.61 -29.52 -46.54
C THR A 9 7.81 -29.29 -45.62
N ARG A 10 8.88 -30.07 -45.79
CA ARG A 10 10.14 -30.02 -45.01
C ARG A 10 10.70 -28.60 -44.85
N HIS A 11 10.37 -27.70 -45.78
CA HIS A 11 10.70 -26.29 -45.73
C HIS A 11 9.96 -25.49 -44.64
N LYS A 12 8.68 -25.79 -44.34
CA LYS A 12 7.93 -25.12 -43.27
C LYS A 12 8.49 -25.43 -41.89
N THR A 13 8.93 -26.67 -41.66
CA THR A 13 9.56 -27.10 -40.40
C THR A 13 10.96 -26.51 -40.22
N PHE A 14 11.76 -26.37 -41.29
CA PHE A 14 13.06 -25.71 -41.21
C PHE A 14 12.95 -24.21 -40.93
N LEU A 15 12.06 -23.49 -41.63
CA LEU A 15 11.84 -22.06 -41.38
C LEU A 15 11.36 -21.79 -39.95
N GLN A 16 10.48 -22.63 -39.41
CA GLN A 16 10.05 -22.57 -38.01
C GLN A 16 11.20 -22.77 -37.03
N LEU A 17 12.14 -23.67 -37.34
CA LEU A 17 13.31 -23.93 -36.51
C LEU A 17 14.29 -22.73 -36.54
N CYS A 18 14.49 -22.10 -37.70
CA CYS A 18 15.26 -20.86 -37.81
C CYS A 18 14.60 -19.71 -37.04
N LEU A 19 13.28 -19.55 -37.14
CA LEU A 19 12.57 -18.54 -36.34
C LEU A 19 12.70 -18.82 -34.84
N LEU A 20 12.62 -20.09 -34.44
CA LEU A 20 12.84 -20.50 -33.06
C LEU A 20 14.25 -20.13 -32.58
N SER A 21 15.30 -20.37 -33.37
CA SER A 21 16.69 -20.05 -32.96
C SER A 21 16.87 -18.56 -32.63
N PHE A 22 16.33 -17.67 -33.46
CA PHE A 22 16.35 -16.23 -33.18
C PHE A 22 15.44 -15.84 -32.00
N LYS A 23 14.29 -16.49 -31.85
CA LYS A 23 13.37 -16.24 -30.72
C LYS A 23 14.00 -16.61 -29.39
N LEU A 24 14.71 -17.75 -29.33
CA LEU A 24 15.45 -18.18 -28.13
C LEU A 24 16.50 -17.14 -27.75
N LEU A 25 17.27 -16.63 -28.72
CA LEU A 25 18.25 -15.57 -28.47
C LEU A 25 17.58 -14.30 -27.94
N GLY A 26 16.48 -13.86 -28.57
CA GLY A 26 15.73 -12.69 -28.12
C GLY A 26 15.17 -12.84 -26.70
N TRP A 27 14.70 -14.04 -26.34
CA TRP A 27 14.26 -14.32 -24.97
C TRP A 27 15.40 -14.29 -23.96
N LEU A 28 16.55 -14.89 -24.28
CA LEU A 28 17.70 -14.89 -23.38
C LEU A 28 18.27 -13.48 -23.15
N LEU A 29 18.32 -12.64 -24.19
CA LEU A 29 18.93 -11.31 -24.10
C LEU A 29 17.98 -10.19 -23.66
N PHE A 30 16.68 -10.26 -24.01
CA PHE A 30 15.74 -9.16 -23.82
C PHE A 30 14.48 -9.55 -23.03
N LYS A 31 14.02 -10.81 -23.13
CA LYS A 31 12.75 -11.26 -22.51
C LYS A 31 12.90 -12.55 -21.69
N PRO A 32 13.61 -12.53 -20.54
CA PRO A 32 13.81 -13.71 -19.71
C PRO A 32 12.51 -14.43 -19.32
N SER A 33 11.40 -13.70 -19.10
CA SER A 33 10.11 -14.34 -18.81
C SER A 33 9.57 -15.19 -19.98
N GLY A 34 9.92 -14.83 -21.22
CA GLY A 34 9.60 -15.60 -22.41
C GLY A 34 10.30 -16.95 -22.43
N TRP A 35 11.59 -16.98 -22.06
CA TRP A 35 12.34 -18.22 -21.86
C TRP A 35 11.73 -19.07 -20.74
N GLN A 36 11.47 -18.46 -19.58
CA GLN A 36 10.87 -19.15 -18.43
C GLN A 36 9.53 -19.80 -18.78
N ARG A 37 8.65 -19.06 -19.45
CA ARG A 37 7.35 -19.57 -19.91
C ARG A 37 7.54 -20.72 -20.90
N TYR A 38 8.44 -20.57 -21.88
CA TYR A 38 8.68 -21.61 -22.87
C TYR A 38 9.21 -22.91 -22.24
N ILE A 39 10.16 -22.83 -21.31
CA ILE A 39 10.66 -24.02 -20.59
C ILE A 39 9.54 -24.67 -19.75
N THR A 40 8.73 -23.86 -19.06
CA THR A 40 7.59 -24.34 -18.28
C THR A 40 6.56 -25.05 -19.16
N GLU A 41 6.32 -24.57 -20.38
CA GLU A 41 5.40 -25.19 -21.35
C GLU A 41 5.91 -26.53 -21.89
N ILE A 42 7.20 -26.63 -22.21
CA ILE A 42 7.76 -27.84 -22.83
C ILE A 42 8.16 -28.92 -21.81
N ALA A 43 8.53 -28.52 -20.59
CA ALA A 43 8.99 -29.40 -19.52
C ALA A 43 8.73 -28.77 -18.13
N PRO A 44 7.49 -28.86 -17.60
CA PRO A 44 7.08 -28.20 -16.35
C PRO A 44 7.92 -28.55 -15.12
N THR A 45 8.60 -29.70 -15.14
CA THR A 45 9.43 -30.20 -14.04
C THR A 45 10.88 -29.73 -14.10
N LEU A 46 11.31 -29.07 -15.19
CA LEU A 46 12.65 -28.51 -15.31
C LEU A 46 12.67 -27.04 -14.85
N PRO A 47 13.65 -26.62 -14.04
CA PRO A 47 13.84 -25.20 -13.74
C PRO A 47 14.34 -24.46 -14.99
N PRO A 48 14.08 -23.15 -15.15
CA PRO A 48 14.54 -22.39 -16.32
C PRO A 48 16.06 -22.34 -16.52
N ASP A 49 16.84 -22.56 -15.46
CA ASP A 49 18.31 -22.62 -15.45
C ASP A 49 18.86 -24.06 -15.45
N PHE A 50 18.06 -25.04 -15.92
CA PHE A 50 18.46 -26.46 -15.98
C PHE A 50 19.72 -26.70 -16.83
N ALA A 51 20.53 -27.66 -16.41
CA ALA A 51 21.60 -28.26 -17.20
C ALA A 51 21.10 -29.57 -17.86
N LEU A 52 21.78 -30.04 -18.91
CA LEU A 52 21.40 -31.30 -19.56
C LEU A 52 21.49 -32.51 -18.62
N THR A 53 22.27 -32.42 -17.54
CA THR A 53 22.32 -33.41 -16.46
C THR A 53 21.03 -33.52 -15.66
N ASP A 54 20.21 -32.45 -15.64
CA ASP A 54 18.94 -32.42 -14.90
C ASP A 54 17.80 -33.08 -15.71
N VAL A 55 18.02 -33.35 -17.00
CA VAL A 55 17.02 -33.90 -17.91
C VAL A 55 16.81 -35.39 -17.66
N GLN A 56 15.56 -35.76 -17.34
CA GLN A 56 15.18 -37.15 -17.08
C GLN A 56 15.05 -37.99 -18.36
N PRO A 57 15.24 -39.32 -18.30
CA PRO A 57 15.12 -40.19 -19.48
C PRO A 57 13.79 -40.09 -20.24
N ALA A 58 12.69 -39.81 -19.54
CA ALA A 58 11.38 -39.60 -20.17
C ALA A 58 11.33 -38.31 -21.00
N GLN A 59 12.01 -37.25 -20.55
CA GLN A 59 12.04 -35.95 -21.22
C GLN A 59 12.88 -35.96 -22.49
N TRP A 60 13.93 -36.80 -22.54
CA TRP A 60 14.74 -37.02 -23.76
C TRP A 60 13.94 -37.57 -24.95
N ARG A 61 12.74 -38.12 -24.71
CA ARG A 61 11.82 -38.57 -25.77
C ARG A 61 10.97 -37.45 -26.35
N SER A 62 10.99 -36.24 -25.77
CA SER A 62 10.21 -35.10 -26.26
C SER A 62 10.84 -34.52 -27.53
N PRO A 63 10.12 -34.48 -28.66
CA PRO A 63 10.63 -33.88 -29.90
C PRO A 63 10.85 -32.36 -29.76
N ILE A 64 10.09 -31.70 -28.87
CA ILE A 64 10.18 -30.25 -28.66
C ILE A 64 11.48 -29.89 -27.93
N LEU A 65 11.93 -30.73 -26.98
CA LEU A 65 13.23 -30.53 -26.32
C LEU A 65 14.38 -30.67 -27.32
N TRP A 66 14.31 -31.61 -28.25
CA TRP A 66 15.29 -31.72 -29.33
C TRP A 66 15.26 -30.53 -30.29
N GLN A 67 14.09 -29.94 -30.56
CA GLN A 67 13.98 -28.71 -31.34
C GLN A 67 14.66 -27.52 -30.62
N LEU A 68 14.50 -27.39 -29.30
CA LEU A 68 15.22 -26.41 -28.49
C LEU A 68 16.74 -26.59 -28.64
N LEU A 69 17.25 -27.81 -28.44
CA LEU A 69 18.69 -28.08 -28.49
C LEU A 69 19.27 -27.90 -29.90
N LEU A 70 18.54 -28.33 -30.93
CA LEU A 70 18.95 -28.17 -32.32
C LEU A 70 18.93 -26.69 -32.72
N ALA A 71 17.92 -25.92 -32.30
CA ALA A 71 17.85 -24.49 -32.57
C ALA A 71 18.92 -23.70 -31.79
N GLY A 72 19.16 -24.05 -30.53
CA GLY A 72 20.09 -23.36 -29.63
C GLY A 72 21.57 -23.67 -29.88
N HIS A 73 21.92 -24.89 -30.29
CA HIS A 73 23.31 -25.30 -30.50
C HIS A 73 23.63 -25.63 -31.96
N GLY A 74 22.78 -26.41 -32.63
CA GLY A 74 23.05 -26.84 -34.01
C GLY A 74 22.96 -25.69 -35.01
N LEU A 75 21.80 -25.03 -35.09
CA LEU A 75 21.59 -23.90 -36.01
C LEU A 75 22.47 -22.71 -35.65
N TRP A 76 22.60 -22.37 -34.36
CA TRP A 76 23.43 -21.25 -33.96
C TRP A 76 24.92 -21.47 -34.22
N ALA A 77 25.46 -22.70 -34.13
CA ALA A 77 26.84 -22.95 -34.55
C ALA A 77 27.03 -22.65 -36.05
N ILE A 78 26.04 -22.96 -36.90
CA ILE A 78 26.06 -22.63 -38.33
C ILE A 78 25.97 -21.10 -38.53
N TRP A 79 25.06 -20.43 -37.84
CA TRP A 79 24.92 -18.97 -37.92
C TRP A 79 26.19 -18.26 -37.47
N VAL A 80 26.82 -18.71 -36.38
CA VAL A 80 28.08 -18.15 -35.87
C VAL A 80 29.20 -18.30 -36.89
N SER A 81 29.32 -19.48 -37.51
CA SER A 81 30.29 -19.72 -38.59
C SER A 81 30.04 -18.78 -39.78
N LEU A 82 28.78 -18.65 -40.22
CA LEU A 82 28.40 -17.75 -41.33
C LEU A 82 28.68 -16.28 -41.00
N ILE A 83 28.32 -15.82 -39.81
CA ILE A 83 28.56 -14.44 -39.34
C ILE A 83 30.07 -14.17 -39.28
N THR A 84 30.85 -15.12 -38.78
CA THR A 84 32.32 -15.01 -38.72
C THR A 84 32.89 -14.89 -40.13
N ILE A 85 32.54 -15.79 -41.04
CA ILE A 85 32.99 -15.76 -42.44
C ILE A 85 32.60 -14.43 -43.10
N CYS A 86 31.34 -13.98 -42.97
CA CYS A 86 30.91 -12.70 -43.52
C CYS A 86 31.69 -11.51 -42.95
N THR A 87 32.04 -11.55 -41.66
CA THR A 87 32.82 -10.49 -41.00
C THR A 87 34.26 -10.49 -41.51
N ILE A 88 34.88 -11.66 -41.64
CA ILE A 88 36.26 -11.78 -42.14
C ILE A 88 36.34 -11.41 -43.65
N ILE A 89 35.30 -11.71 -44.44
CA ILE A 89 35.18 -11.22 -45.83
C ILE A 89 35.13 -9.69 -45.87
N PHE A 90 34.35 -9.07 -44.98
CA PHE A 90 34.25 -7.60 -44.90
C PHE A 90 35.58 -6.95 -44.52
N LEU A 91 36.46 -7.68 -43.83
CA LEU A 91 37.78 -7.21 -43.40
C LEU A 91 38.91 -7.54 -44.40
N ASP A 92 38.59 -8.08 -45.58
CA ASP A 92 39.53 -8.35 -46.69
C ASP A 92 40.69 -9.31 -46.33
N ALA A 93 40.41 -10.32 -45.51
CA ALA A 93 41.39 -11.31 -45.06
C ALA A 93 41.60 -12.45 -46.08
N PRO A 94 42.73 -13.18 -46.05
CA PRO A 94 43.04 -14.25 -47.00
C PRO A 94 42.06 -15.44 -46.91
N THR A 95 41.97 -16.22 -47.99
CA THR A 95 41.05 -17.38 -48.09
C THR A 95 41.30 -18.45 -47.04
N ASP A 96 42.57 -18.62 -46.64
CA ASP A 96 42.96 -19.60 -45.62
C ASP A 96 42.41 -19.22 -44.24
N ALA A 97 42.36 -17.91 -43.94
CA ALA A 97 41.77 -17.37 -42.72
C ALA A 97 40.26 -17.53 -42.69
N LEU A 98 39.58 -17.44 -43.84
CA LEU A 98 38.14 -17.71 -43.96
C LEU A 98 37.81 -19.16 -43.64
N LEU A 99 38.57 -20.10 -44.23
CA LEU A 99 38.38 -21.52 -44.01
C LEU A 99 38.65 -21.87 -42.53
N LEU A 100 39.80 -21.45 -42.00
CA LEU A 100 40.21 -21.72 -40.63
C LEU A 100 39.19 -21.16 -39.61
N SER A 101 38.89 -19.86 -39.68
CA SER A 101 38.00 -19.19 -38.72
C SER A 101 36.56 -19.68 -38.81
N GLY A 102 36.05 -20.00 -40.00
CA GLY A 102 34.70 -20.52 -40.19
C GLY A 102 34.50 -21.90 -39.57
N ILE A 103 35.45 -22.82 -39.78
CA ILE A 103 35.40 -24.17 -39.22
C ILE A 103 35.66 -24.14 -37.71
N TYR A 104 36.65 -23.36 -37.28
CA TYR A 104 36.91 -23.10 -35.87
C TYR A 104 35.67 -22.57 -35.15
N ALA A 105 34.98 -21.57 -35.73
CA ALA A 105 33.74 -21.02 -35.19
C ALA A 105 32.64 -22.06 -35.04
N LEU A 106 32.46 -22.93 -36.04
CA LEU A 106 31.47 -23.99 -36.01
C LEU A 106 31.73 -24.97 -34.86
N MET A 107 32.98 -25.46 -34.73
CA MET A 107 33.34 -26.46 -33.73
C MET A 107 33.40 -25.86 -32.32
N LEU A 108 33.95 -24.67 -32.16
CA LEU A 108 33.98 -23.92 -30.90
C LEU A 108 32.56 -23.70 -30.36
N SER A 109 31.66 -23.23 -31.22
CA SER A 109 30.27 -22.94 -30.84
C SER A 109 29.51 -24.22 -30.48
N LEU A 110 29.71 -25.30 -31.23
CA LEU A 110 29.04 -26.58 -31.00
C LEU A 110 29.53 -27.23 -29.70
N MET A 111 30.84 -27.37 -29.51
CA MET A 111 31.42 -28.00 -28.32
C MET A 111 31.24 -27.15 -27.07
N GLY A 112 31.59 -25.86 -27.13
CA GLY A 112 31.40 -24.96 -25.99
C GLY A 112 29.93 -24.86 -25.59
N GLY A 113 29.02 -24.83 -26.57
CA GLY A 113 27.59 -24.83 -26.33
C GLY A 113 27.08 -26.10 -25.64
N ILE A 114 27.42 -27.28 -26.18
CA ILE A 114 26.97 -28.57 -25.61
C ILE A 114 27.56 -28.79 -24.23
N VAL A 115 28.87 -28.55 -24.06
CA VAL A 115 29.56 -28.74 -22.77
C VAL A 115 29.03 -27.73 -21.75
N GLY A 116 28.77 -26.48 -22.14
CA GLY A 116 28.22 -25.45 -21.26
C GLY A 116 26.79 -25.78 -20.83
N SER A 117 25.98 -26.29 -21.75
CA SER A 117 24.63 -26.80 -21.47
C SER A 117 24.64 -28.03 -20.58
N LEU A 118 25.62 -28.91 -20.76
CA LEU A 118 25.80 -30.10 -19.94
C LEU A 118 26.21 -29.74 -18.51
N SER A 119 27.11 -28.78 -18.36
CA SER A 119 27.84 -28.55 -17.12
C SER A 119 27.38 -27.33 -16.31
N VAL A 120 26.64 -26.38 -16.90
CA VAL A 120 26.21 -25.16 -16.21
C VAL A 120 24.71 -24.95 -16.30
N SER A 121 24.21 -24.66 -17.51
CA SER A 121 22.79 -24.57 -17.87
C SER A 121 22.64 -24.41 -19.39
N VAL A 122 21.48 -24.78 -19.95
CA VAL A 122 21.21 -24.62 -21.39
C VAL A 122 21.29 -23.16 -21.84
N ALA A 123 20.77 -22.23 -21.04
CA ALA A 123 20.84 -20.79 -21.32
C ALA A 123 22.29 -20.27 -21.35
N PHE A 124 23.13 -20.74 -20.43
CA PHE A 124 24.55 -20.42 -20.38
C PHE A 124 25.29 -20.97 -21.61
N GLY A 125 25.06 -22.25 -21.94
CA GLY A 125 25.66 -22.90 -23.11
C GLY A 125 25.32 -22.20 -24.43
N ILE A 126 24.05 -21.84 -24.65
CA ILE A 126 23.63 -21.08 -25.84
C ILE A 126 24.34 -19.72 -25.91
N THR A 127 24.48 -19.04 -24.77
CA THR A 127 25.10 -17.70 -24.73
C THR A 127 26.60 -17.77 -25.02
N ILE A 128 27.32 -18.72 -24.42
CA ILE A 128 28.75 -18.96 -24.72
C ILE A 128 28.94 -19.36 -26.18
N SER A 129 28.10 -20.26 -26.70
CA SER A 129 28.13 -20.72 -28.09
C SER A 129 28.06 -19.55 -29.06
N ILE A 130 27.12 -18.62 -28.86
CA ILE A 130 26.91 -17.50 -29.78
C ILE A 130 27.98 -16.42 -29.58
N VAL A 131 28.14 -15.92 -28.36
CA VAL A 131 28.99 -14.75 -28.11
C VAL A 131 30.47 -15.13 -28.13
N GLY A 132 30.84 -16.23 -27.46
CA GLY A 132 32.19 -16.75 -27.47
C GLY A 132 32.59 -17.26 -28.85
N GLY A 133 31.68 -17.97 -29.51
CA GLY A 133 31.87 -18.44 -30.88
C GLY A 133 32.20 -17.30 -31.86
N ILE A 134 31.42 -16.21 -31.86
CA ILE A 134 31.69 -15.06 -32.75
C ILE A 134 32.98 -14.34 -32.34
N ALA A 135 33.09 -13.93 -31.06
CA ALA A 135 34.15 -13.03 -30.65
C ALA A 135 35.55 -13.69 -30.68
N LEU A 136 35.66 -14.95 -30.28
CA LEU A 136 36.94 -15.68 -30.30
C LEU A 136 37.34 -16.07 -31.74
N SER A 137 36.37 -16.41 -32.59
CA SER A 137 36.68 -16.87 -33.97
C SER A 137 37.03 -15.73 -34.92
N ILE A 138 36.47 -14.53 -34.71
CA ILE A 138 36.92 -13.33 -35.44
C ILE A 138 38.41 -13.07 -35.15
N THR A 139 38.83 -13.27 -33.90
CA THR A 139 40.24 -13.11 -33.49
C THR A 139 41.15 -14.09 -34.25
N VAL A 140 40.74 -15.36 -34.36
CA VAL A 140 41.45 -16.38 -35.17
C VAL A 140 41.51 -15.99 -36.66
N GLY A 141 40.41 -15.47 -37.22
CA GLY A 141 40.37 -15.04 -38.62
C GLY A 141 41.23 -13.80 -38.91
N LEU A 142 41.30 -12.86 -37.97
CA LEU A 142 42.13 -11.66 -38.09
C LEU A 142 43.63 -11.96 -38.08
N TYR A 143 44.05 -12.93 -37.27
CA TYR A 143 45.46 -13.28 -37.12
C TYR A 143 45.88 -14.50 -37.96
N ASN A 144 44.92 -15.16 -38.63
CA ASN A 144 45.12 -16.38 -39.41
C ASN A 144 45.84 -17.50 -38.63
N GLU A 145 45.66 -17.51 -37.31
CA GLU A 145 46.31 -18.43 -36.39
C GLU A 145 45.44 -18.61 -35.15
N VAL A 146 45.53 -19.79 -34.54
CA VAL A 146 44.88 -20.04 -33.25
C VAL A 146 45.78 -19.49 -32.14
N VAL A 147 45.39 -18.31 -31.71
CA VAL A 147 46.13 -17.44 -30.78
C VAL A 147 46.36 -18.04 -29.38
N PHE A 148 45.51 -18.98 -28.95
CA PHE A 148 45.61 -19.62 -27.64
C PHE A 148 45.34 -21.13 -27.78
N SER A 149 46.41 -21.94 -27.85
CA SER A 149 46.35 -23.40 -27.79
C SER A 149 46.77 -23.87 -26.40
N MET A 150 45.98 -24.73 -25.75
CA MET A 150 46.35 -25.27 -24.44
C MET A 150 47.53 -26.23 -24.57
N ALA A 151 47.58 -27.00 -25.66
CA ALA A 151 48.72 -27.83 -26.00
C ALA A 151 50.02 -27.02 -26.06
N GLU A 152 50.08 -25.95 -26.85
CA GLU A 152 51.29 -25.13 -26.96
C GLU A 152 51.67 -24.46 -25.62
N ASN A 153 50.68 -23.91 -24.89
CA ASN A 153 50.93 -23.19 -23.65
C ASN A 153 51.42 -24.08 -22.50
N ILE A 154 50.86 -25.28 -22.34
CA ILE A 154 51.35 -26.22 -21.31
C ILE A 154 52.70 -26.83 -21.75
N ALA A 155 53.01 -26.92 -23.05
CA ALA A 155 54.28 -27.45 -23.54
C ALA A 155 55.42 -26.49 -23.19
N ILE A 156 55.16 -25.18 -23.31
CA ILE A 156 56.05 -24.13 -22.81
C ILE A 156 56.28 -24.29 -21.29
N VAL A 157 55.22 -24.50 -20.50
CA VAL A 157 55.34 -24.73 -19.04
C VAL A 157 56.17 -25.99 -18.71
N VAL A 158 56.01 -27.07 -19.48
CA VAL A 158 56.80 -28.30 -19.32
C VAL A 158 58.26 -28.01 -19.65
N MET A 159 58.55 -27.38 -20.79
CA MET A 159 59.93 -27.08 -21.19
C MET A 159 60.65 -26.17 -20.18
N LEU A 160 59.95 -25.18 -19.62
CA LEU A 160 60.46 -24.34 -18.53
C LEU A 160 60.77 -25.10 -17.23
N ASN A 161 60.13 -26.25 -16.99
CA ASN A 161 60.39 -27.10 -15.82
C ASN A 161 61.49 -28.15 -16.06
N VAL A 162 61.86 -28.41 -17.32
CA VAL A 162 62.80 -29.50 -17.70
C VAL A 162 64.19 -29.00 -18.02
N THR A 163 64.32 -27.79 -18.56
CA THR A 163 65.61 -27.26 -19.02
C THR A 163 66.14 -26.20 -18.04
N GLU A 164 67.39 -26.36 -17.59
CA GLU A 164 68.11 -25.33 -16.79
C GLU A 164 68.58 -24.14 -17.63
N GLU A 165 68.42 -24.19 -18.96
CA GLU A 165 68.71 -23.08 -19.86
C GLU A 165 67.51 -22.13 -20.00
N SER A 166 67.80 -20.83 -20.08
CA SER A 166 66.82 -19.80 -20.36
C SER A 166 66.24 -19.97 -21.76
N ILE A 167 65.16 -20.74 -21.89
CA ILE A 167 64.38 -20.80 -23.12
C ILE A 167 63.90 -19.40 -23.44
N SER A 168 64.15 -18.93 -24.67
CA SER A 168 63.49 -17.76 -25.22
C SER A 168 62.00 -18.10 -25.35
N ILE A 169 61.22 -17.73 -24.33
CA ILE A 169 59.75 -17.81 -24.38
C ILE A 169 59.34 -17.06 -25.64
N PRO A 170 58.65 -17.70 -26.60
CA PRO A 170 58.16 -17.00 -27.79
C PRO A 170 57.40 -15.77 -27.31
N SER A 171 57.82 -14.59 -27.77
CA SER A 171 57.28 -13.30 -27.31
C SER A 171 55.77 -13.40 -27.27
N GLY A 172 55.21 -13.34 -26.06
CA GLY A 172 53.78 -13.50 -25.84
C GLY A 172 53.02 -12.58 -26.78
N THR A 173 52.29 -13.17 -27.72
CA THR A 173 51.59 -12.38 -28.74
C THR A 173 50.53 -11.54 -28.03
N ASP A 174 50.49 -10.22 -28.28
CA ASP A 174 49.43 -9.32 -27.78
C ASP A 174 48.01 -9.86 -28.06
N GLN A 175 47.94 -10.73 -29.07
CA GLN A 175 46.77 -11.49 -29.48
C GLN A 175 46.21 -12.38 -28.35
N ALA A 176 47.05 -13.12 -27.60
CA ALA A 176 46.61 -14.02 -26.53
C ALA A 176 45.92 -13.27 -25.39
N TRP A 177 46.39 -12.06 -25.11
CA TRP A 177 45.77 -11.17 -24.13
C TRP A 177 44.35 -10.73 -24.54
N VAL A 178 44.12 -10.41 -25.82
CA VAL A 178 42.78 -10.05 -26.33
C VAL A 178 41.80 -11.22 -26.22
N THR A 179 42.24 -12.43 -26.58
CA THR A 179 41.44 -13.67 -26.49
C THR A 179 40.98 -13.93 -25.05
N ILE A 180 41.85 -13.71 -24.06
CA ILE A 180 41.52 -13.85 -22.63
C ILE A 180 40.47 -12.83 -22.20
N LEU A 181 40.60 -11.56 -22.59
CA LEU A 181 39.62 -10.53 -22.25
C LEU A 181 38.23 -10.86 -22.84
N ILE A 182 38.19 -11.33 -24.08
CA ILE A 182 36.96 -11.79 -24.73
C ILE A 182 36.37 -12.98 -23.97
N ALA A 183 37.18 -13.97 -23.59
CA ALA A 183 36.69 -15.14 -22.84
C ALA A 183 36.09 -14.76 -21.48
N VAL A 184 36.74 -13.85 -20.74
CA VAL A 184 36.23 -13.33 -19.46
C VAL A 184 34.91 -12.57 -19.66
N PHE A 185 34.84 -11.71 -20.68
CA PHE A 185 33.61 -11.00 -21.03
C PHE A 185 32.47 -11.97 -21.37
N THR A 186 32.72 -12.96 -22.23
CA THR A 186 31.73 -13.97 -22.64
C THR A 186 31.23 -14.78 -21.45
N ALA A 187 32.10 -15.26 -20.57
CA ALA A 187 31.70 -16.01 -19.38
C ALA A 187 30.87 -15.16 -18.40
N SER A 188 31.24 -13.89 -18.24
CA SER A 188 30.53 -12.93 -17.39
C SER A 188 29.15 -12.57 -17.95
N LEU A 189 29.05 -12.41 -19.27
CA LEU A 189 27.79 -12.20 -19.98
C LEU A 189 26.86 -13.41 -19.89
N ALA A 190 27.39 -14.61 -20.16
CA ALA A 190 26.61 -15.85 -20.05
C ALA A 190 26.10 -16.07 -18.62
N SER A 191 26.89 -15.66 -17.62
CA SER A 191 26.47 -15.64 -16.21
C SER A 191 25.35 -14.63 -15.96
N ASN A 192 25.41 -13.42 -16.55
CA ASN A 192 24.34 -12.42 -16.46
C ASN A 192 23.02 -12.94 -17.07
N VAL A 193 23.08 -13.56 -18.24
CA VAL A 193 21.93 -14.16 -18.94
C VAL A 193 21.35 -15.33 -18.15
N MET A 194 22.19 -16.22 -17.63
CA MET A 194 21.71 -17.32 -16.78
C MET A 194 21.01 -16.78 -15.52
N GLN A 195 21.59 -15.75 -14.89
CA GLN A 195 21.00 -15.12 -13.71
C GLN A 195 19.65 -14.45 -14.02
N SER A 196 19.48 -13.85 -15.20
CA SER A 196 18.23 -13.19 -15.58
C SER A 196 17.08 -14.17 -15.80
N VAL A 197 17.36 -15.39 -16.28
CA VAL A 197 16.36 -16.45 -16.48
C VAL A 197 16.07 -17.26 -15.22
N THR A 198 16.97 -17.28 -14.24
CA THR A 198 16.81 -18.08 -13.02
C THR A 198 15.67 -17.54 -12.14
N ILE A 199 14.68 -18.38 -11.84
CA ILE A 199 13.60 -18.04 -10.89
C ILE A 199 14.06 -18.40 -9.47
N THR A 200 14.31 -17.40 -8.64
CA THR A 200 14.57 -17.62 -7.21
C THR A 200 13.29 -17.39 -6.40
N PRO A 201 12.83 -18.37 -5.60
CA PRO A 201 11.60 -18.22 -4.81
C PRO A 201 11.70 -17.16 -3.70
N TYR A 202 12.92 -16.67 -3.39
CA TYR A 202 13.19 -15.62 -2.41
C TYR A 202 14.32 -14.70 -2.89
N ARG A 203 14.15 -13.37 -2.74
CA ARG A 203 15.27 -12.43 -2.83
C ARG A 203 16.19 -12.68 -1.64
N HIS A 204 17.39 -13.22 -1.89
CA HIS A 204 18.40 -13.38 -0.85
C HIS A 204 18.74 -12.01 -0.22
N SER A 205 18.83 -11.95 1.10
CA SER A 205 19.34 -10.76 1.79
C SER A 205 20.78 -10.47 1.36
N GLN A 206 21.17 -9.20 1.35
CA GLN A 206 22.51 -8.76 0.93
C GLN A 206 23.63 -9.52 1.69
N HIS A 207 23.40 -9.87 2.95
CA HIS A 207 24.33 -10.68 3.75
C HIS A 207 24.57 -12.09 3.19
N ARG A 208 23.52 -12.78 2.71
CA ARG A 208 23.69 -14.12 2.11
C ARG A 208 24.40 -14.03 0.76
N GLN A 209 24.19 -12.96 0.00
CA GLN A 209 24.90 -12.74 -1.26
C GLN A 209 26.40 -12.49 -1.03
N LEU A 210 26.77 -11.72 -0.02
CA LEU A 210 28.17 -11.53 0.39
C LEU A 210 28.82 -12.86 0.80
N GLY A 211 28.13 -13.67 1.61
CA GLY A 211 28.61 -15.01 1.97
C GLY A 211 28.86 -15.92 0.77
N SER A 212 27.95 -15.93 -0.21
CA SER A 212 28.14 -16.65 -1.48
C SER A 212 29.35 -16.17 -2.29
N ILE A 213 29.65 -14.86 -2.28
CA ILE A 213 30.82 -14.31 -2.98
C ILE A 213 32.10 -14.84 -2.33
N VAL A 214 32.20 -14.79 -1.00
CA VAL A 214 33.37 -15.29 -0.25
C VAL A 214 33.58 -16.77 -0.51
N ILE A 215 32.52 -17.59 -0.44
CA ILE A 215 32.58 -19.02 -0.75
C ILE A 215 33.04 -19.22 -2.19
N GLY A 216 32.46 -18.49 -3.15
CA GLY A 216 32.81 -18.61 -4.56
C GLY A 216 34.29 -18.29 -4.85
N ILE A 217 34.83 -17.23 -4.24
CA ILE A 217 36.24 -16.87 -4.35
C ILE A 217 37.12 -17.97 -3.73
N ALA A 218 36.80 -18.43 -2.51
CA ALA A 218 37.57 -19.47 -1.84
C ALA A 218 37.59 -20.79 -2.63
N THR A 219 36.44 -21.22 -3.16
CA THR A 219 36.35 -22.43 -3.99
C THR A 219 37.07 -22.27 -5.32
N SER A 220 37.05 -21.07 -5.91
CA SER A 220 37.79 -20.75 -7.12
C SER A 220 39.30 -20.84 -6.89
N SER A 221 39.82 -20.22 -5.83
CA SER A 221 41.25 -20.29 -5.47
C SER A 221 41.70 -21.73 -5.22
N LEU A 222 40.88 -22.53 -4.52
CA LEU A 222 41.14 -23.93 -4.28
C LEU A 222 41.15 -24.75 -5.58
N ALA A 223 40.18 -24.52 -6.47
CA ALA A 223 40.10 -25.18 -7.77
C ALA A 223 41.31 -24.84 -8.66
N ILE A 224 41.69 -23.56 -8.73
CA ILE A 224 42.88 -23.09 -9.47
C ILE A 224 44.13 -23.77 -8.92
N TYR A 225 44.31 -23.80 -7.59
CA TYR A 225 45.45 -24.46 -6.95
C TYR A 225 45.54 -25.94 -7.36
N PHE A 226 44.42 -26.67 -7.28
CA PHE A 226 44.40 -28.08 -7.69
C PHE A 226 44.68 -28.27 -9.18
N ILE A 227 44.14 -27.41 -10.04
CA ILE A 227 44.39 -27.47 -11.49
C ILE A 227 45.88 -27.23 -11.77
N ILE A 228 46.50 -26.19 -11.19
CA ILE A 228 47.92 -25.89 -11.37
C ILE A 228 48.80 -27.03 -10.85
N GLN A 229 48.52 -27.54 -9.64
CA GLN A 229 49.28 -28.67 -9.07
C GLN A 229 49.17 -29.90 -9.98
N PHE A 230 47.96 -30.22 -10.43
CA PHE A 230 47.72 -31.35 -11.31
C PHE A 230 48.47 -31.20 -12.65
N ILE A 231 48.38 -30.05 -13.31
CA ILE A 231 49.15 -29.75 -14.54
C ILE A 231 50.66 -29.88 -14.28
N SER A 232 51.18 -29.34 -13.17
CA SER A 232 52.61 -29.40 -12.87
C SER A 232 53.12 -30.83 -12.63
N THR A 233 52.34 -31.67 -11.93
CA THR A 233 52.70 -33.08 -11.71
C THR A 233 52.67 -33.90 -12.99
N LEU A 234 51.68 -33.63 -13.85
CA LEU A 234 51.58 -34.26 -15.17
C LEU A 234 52.73 -33.84 -16.09
N ALA A 235 53.08 -32.56 -16.07
CA ALA A 235 54.21 -32.01 -16.81
C ALA A 235 55.54 -32.68 -16.42
N GLN A 236 55.79 -32.86 -15.12
CA GLN A 236 56.97 -33.57 -14.61
C GLN A 236 56.99 -35.05 -15.03
N GLY A 237 55.83 -35.73 -15.02
CA GLY A 237 55.71 -37.12 -15.47
C GLY A 237 55.93 -37.28 -16.98
N ALA A 238 55.40 -36.36 -17.79
CA ALA A 238 55.61 -36.32 -19.23
C ALA A 238 57.07 -36.00 -19.59
N ALA A 239 57.70 -35.10 -18.83
CA ALA A 239 59.10 -34.78 -18.96
C ALA A 239 60.03 -35.99 -18.72
N ALA A 240 59.69 -36.86 -17.76
CA ALA A 240 60.46 -38.07 -17.50
C ALA A 240 60.42 -39.09 -18.65
N LEU A 241 59.50 -38.94 -19.62
CA LEU A 241 59.32 -39.81 -20.79
C LEU A 241 60.03 -39.26 -22.05
N LEU A 242 60.84 -38.19 -21.94
CA LEU A 242 61.51 -37.48 -23.05
C LEU A 242 62.76 -38.19 -23.61
N GLU A 243 62.59 -39.13 -24.54
CA GLU A 243 63.68 -39.58 -25.42
C GLU A 243 63.37 -39.57 -26.94
N ASN A 244 62.15 -39.23 -27.39
CA ASN A 244 61.82 -39.15 -28.83
C ASN A 244 60.82 -38.03 -29.16
N GLY A 245 61.22 -37.04 -29.97
CA GLY A 245 60.48 -35.79 -30.23
C GLY A 245 59.11 -35.91 -30.90
N VAL A 246 58.85 -36.96 -31.70
CA VAL A 246 57.50 -37.19 -32.31
C VAL A 246 56.56 -37.91 -31.34
N VAL A 247 57.12 -38.78 -30.49
CA VAL A 247 56.38 -39.46 -29.41
C VAL A 247 55.96 -38.45 -28.34
N PHE A 248 56.77 -37.40 -28.13
CA PHE A 248 56.49 -36.31 -27.20
C PHE A 248 55.17 -35.58 -27.49
N SER A 249 54.97 -35.07 -28.72
CA SER A 249 53.72 -34.37 -29.10
C SER A 249 52.48 -35.25 -28.90
N PHE A 250 52.57 -36.51 -29.33
CA PHE A 250 51.44 -37.44 -29.22
C PHE A 250 51.09 -37.83 -27.77
N ILE A 251 52.09 -38.15 -26.94
CA ILE A 251 51.88 -38.47 -25.51
C ILE A 251 51.24 -37.27 -24.80
N TYR A 252 51.70 -36.08 -25.17
CA TYR A 252 51.30 -34.85 -24.55
C TYR A 252 49.87 -34.42 -24.92
N ASP A 253 49.49 -34.47 -26.20
CA ASP A 253 48.11 -34.26 -26.67
C ASP A 253 47.13 -35.26 -26.04
N SER A 254 47.60 -36.50 -25.85
CA SER A 254 46.83 -37.56 -25.19
C SER A 254 46.62 -37.28 -23.71
N LEU A 255 47.60 -36.65 -23.05
CA LEU A 255 47.52 -36.26 -21.64
C LEU A 255 46.48 -35.16 -21.44
N ILE A 256 46.50 -34.11 -22.28
CA ILE A 256 45.52 -33.02 -22.25
C ILE A 256 44.11 -33.56 -22.52
N SER A 257 43.97 -34.45 -23.49
CA SER A 257 42.70 -35.13 -23.78
C SER A 257 42.15 -35.90 -22.56
N LEU A 258 43.02 -36.60 -21.83
CA LEU A 258 42.66 -37.29 -20.59
C LEU A 258 42.27 -36.31 -19.47
N MET A 259 42.93 -35.13 -19.39
CA MET A 259 42.58 -34.09 -18.44
C MET A 259 41.16 -33.55 -18.68
N PHE A 260 40.79 -33.28 -19.94
CA PHE A 260 39.43 -32.87 -20.27
C PHE A 260 38.41 -33.95 -19.92
N GLY A 261 38.72 -35.22 -20.18
CA GLY A 261 37.89 -36.33 -19.74
C GLY A 261 37.73 -36.43 -18.22
N LEU A 262 38.80 -36.25 -17.47
CA LEU A 262 38.77 -36.23 -16.00
C LEU A 262 37.96 -35.04 -15.48
N ALA A 263 38.11 -33.84 -16.06
CA ALA A 263 37.33 -32.67 -15.69
C ALA A 263 35.83 -32.91 -15.88
N ILE A 264 35.43 -33.51 -17.01
CA ILE A 264 34.02 -33.84 -17.28
C ILE A 264 33.52 -34.93 -16.33
N MET A 265 34.32 -35.96 -16.05
CA MET A 265 34.01 -36.96 -15.03
C MET A 265 33.74 -36.29 -13.69
N LEU A 266 34.64 -35.43 -13.21
CA LEU A 266 34.51 -34.75 -11.92
C LEU A 266 33.27 -33.85 -11.87
N ILE A 267 33.02 -33.05 -12.91
CA ILE A 267 31.82 -32.22 -13.03
C ILE A 267 30.56 -33.09 -12.96
N TRP A 268 30.51 -34.19 -13.74
CA TRP A 268 29.38 -35.10 -13.75
C TRP A 268 29.11 -35.72 -12.38
N VAL A 269 30.18 -36.14 -11.69
CA VAL A 269 30.08 -36.71 -10.33
C VAL A 269 29.65 -35.67 -9.31
N LEU A 270 30.15 -34.44 -9.39
CA LEU A 270 29.75 -33.34 -8.52
C LEU A 270 28.25 -33.03 -8.68
N GLN A 271 27.72 -33.11 -9.90
CA GLN A 271 26.32 -32.77 -10.18
C GLN A 271 25.34 -33.92 -9.91
N THR A 272 25.71 -35.16 -10.24
CA THR A 272 24.76 -36.30 -10.22
C THR A 272 25.03 -37.35 -9.14
N LEU A 273 26.22 -37.34 -8.52
CA LEU A 273 26.73 -38.38 -7.62
C LEU A 273 26.90 -39.77 -8.26
N ARG A 274 26.81 -39.86 -9.60
CA ARG A 274 26.89 -41.14 -10.33
C ARG A 274 28.30 -41.35 -10.91
N ILE A 275 29.17 -41.96 -10.11
CA ILE A 275 30.59 -42.18 -10.44
C ILE A 275 30.78 -42.96 -11.75
N TRP A 276 30.05 -44.05 -11.95
CA TRP A 276 30.20 -44.91 -13.13
C TRP A 276 29.80 -44.21 -14.44
N GLN A 277 28.76 -43.38 -14.41
CA GLN A 277 28.34 -42.60 -15.58
C GLN A 277 29.37 -41.52 -15.91
N GLY A 278 29.93 -40.87 -14.89
CA GLY A 278 31.00 -39.89 -15.06
C GLY A 278 32.28 -40.50 -15.63
N LEU A 279 32.70 -41.67 -15.13
CA LEU A 279 33.87 -42.40 -15.64
C LEU A 279 33.69 -42.78 -17.11
N PHE A 280 32.53 -43.34 -17.46
CA PHE A 280 32.22 -43.72 -18.84
C PHE A 280 32.22 -42.51 -19.78
N LEU A 281 31.59 -41.41 -19.38
CA LEU A 281 31.55 -40.19 -20.16
C LEU A 281 32.95 -39.58 -20.34
N GLY A 282 33.73 -39.49 -19.27
CA GLY A 282 35.10 -38.97 -19.29
C GLY A 282 36.02 -39.78 -20.19
N LEU A 283 35.92 -41.11 -20.15
CA LEU A 283 36.70 -42.01 -21.00
C LEU A 283 36.33 -41.86 -22.48
N ILE A 284 35.02 -41.81 -22.80
CA ILE A 284 34.56 -41.59 -24.18
C ILE A 284 35.11 -40.27 -24.73
N ILE A 285 35.01 -39.19 -23.95
CA ILE A 285 35.46 -37.87 -24.41
C ILE A 285 36.98 -37.85 -24.57
N SER A 286 37.73 -38.46 -23.66
CA SER A 286 39.19 -38.61 -23.80
C SER A 286 39.55 -39.34 -25.10
N ILE A 287 38.87 -40.44 -25.40
CA ILE A 287 39.10 -41.22 -26.63
C ILE A 287 38.77 -40.38 -27.87
N LEU A 288 37.62 -39.69 -27.89
CA LEU A 288 37.22 -38.85 -29.01
C LEU A 288 38.21 -37.71 -29.27
N LEU A 289 38.78 -37.12 -28.23
CA LEU A 289 39.79 -36.07 -28.35
C LEU A 289 41.14 -36.59 -28.83
N ILE A 290 41.58 -37.76 -28.35
CA ILE A 290 42.78 -38.42 -28.88
C ILE A 290 42.60 -38.74 -30.38
N PHE A 291 41.41 -39.16 -30.79
CA PHE A 291 41.13 -39.37 -32.20
C PHE A 291 41.10 -38.08 -33.03
N SER A 292 40.78 -36.93 -32.43
CA SER A 292 40.83 -35.64 -33.14
C SER A 292 42.25 -35.06 -33.25
N THR A 293 43.17 -35.41 -32.34
CA THR A 293 44.57 -34.95 -32.35
C THR A 293 45.47 -35.79 -33.27
N LEU A 294 45.16 -37.08 -33.47
CA LEU A 294 45.95 -38.01 -34.27
C LEU A 294 46.28 -37.54 -35.71
N PRO A 295 45.33 -36.99 -36.49
CA PRO A 295 45.61 -36.52 -37.85
C PRO A 295 46.56 -35.31 -37.89
N LEU A 296 46.52 -34.43 -36.89
CA LEU A 296 47.38 -33.24 -36.83
C LEU A 296 48.86 -33.60 -36.80
N ASN A 297 49.21 -34.65 -36.07
CA ASN A 297 50.58 -35.13 -35.92
C ASN A 297 51.10 -35.87 -37.18
N GLN A 298 50.24 -36.21 -38.15
CA GLN A 298 50.60 -36.97 -39.36
C GLN A 298 50.72 -36.13 -40.64
N PHE A 299 50.10 -34.95 -40.70
CA PHE A 299 50.10 -34.08 -41.88
C PHE A 299 50.94 -32.81 -41.62
N GLN A 300 52.23 -32.82 -42.01
CA GLN A 300 53.13 -31.66 -41.90
C GLN A 300 53.01 -30.65 -43.06
N ASP A 301 52.30 -30.98 -44.14
CA ASP A 301 52.17 -30.10 -45.32
C ASP A 301 51.03 -29.06 -45.16
N GLN A 302 51.27 -27.79 -45.52
CA GLN A 302 50.28 -26.70 -45.51
C GLN A 302 49.30 -26.78 -46.71
N ASN A 303 48.42 -27.78 -46.71
CA ASN A 303 47.32 -27.90 -47.66
C ASN A 303 45.96 -27.52 -47.02
N ASN A 304 44.94 -27.23 -47.84
CA ASN A 304 43.57 -26.92 -47.36
C ASN A 304 43.00 -27.98 -46.40
N LEU A 305 43.40 -29.25 -46.55
CA LEU A 305 43.00 -30.33 -45.65
C LEU A 305 43.58 -30.15 -44.24
N THR A 306 44.83 -29.70 -44.13
CA THR A 306 45.52 -29.43 -42.86
C THR A 306 44.88 -28.25 -42.15
N ILE A 307 44.48 -27.20 -42.87
CA ILE A 307 43.74 -26.05 -42.32
C ILE A 307 42.37 -26.48 -41.77
N LEU A 308 41.66 -27.35 -42.50
CA LEU A 308 40.38 -27.92 -42.05
C LEU A 308 40.55 -28.74 -40.77
N ILE A 309 41.52 -29.64 -40.74
CA ILE A 309 41.81 -30.49 -39.58
C ILE A 309 42.20 -29.64 -38.38
N LYS A 310 43.06 -28.63 -38.58
CA LYS A 310 43.47 -27.67 -37.55
C LYS A 310 42.27 -26.92 -36.98
N GLY A 311 41.42 -26.33 -37.83
CA GLY A 311 40.22 -25.63 -37.38
C GLY A 311 39.25 -26.51 -36.59
N ILE A 312 39.11 -27.80 -36.95
CA ILE A 312 38.28 -28.75 -36.21
C ILE A 312 38.87 -29.02 -34.82
N HIS A 313 40.15 -29.39 -34.78
CA HIS A 313 40.84 -29.75 -33.55
C HIS A 313 40.86 -28.58 -32.56
N ASP A 314 41.37 -27.43 -33.00
CA ASP A 314 41.54 -26.24 -32.17
C ASP A 314 40.19 -25.71 -31.68
N GLY A 315 39.14 -25.79 -32.52
CA GLY A 315 37.79 -25.38 -32.15
C GLY A 315 37.18 -26.28 -31.06
N ILE A 316 37.38 -27.59 -31.16
CA ILE A 316 36.94 -28.55 -30.14
C ILE A 316 37.71 -28.35 -28.83
N GLU A 317 39.04 -28.26 -28.90
CA GLU A 317 39.92 -28.10 -27.75
C GLU A 317 39.59 -26.82 -26.97
N ASN A 318 39.52 -25.67 -27.67
CA ASN A 318 39.21 -24.40 -27.03
C ASN A 318 37.77 -24.34 -26.52
N GLY A 319 36.81 -24.95 -27.21
CA GLY A 319 35.43 -25.04 -26.73
C GLY A 319 35.32 -25.77 -25.39
N LEU A 320 36.09 -26.84 -25.24
CA LEU A 320 36.21 -27.57 -23.97
C LEU A 320 36.95 -26.75 -22.92
N LEU A 321 38.09 -26.16 -23.27
CA LEU A 321 38.92 -25.39 -22.36
C LEU A 321 38.17 -24.24 -21.69
N TYR A 322 37.64 -23.31 -22.50
CA TYR A 322 36.96 -22.12 -21.99
C TYR A 322 35.78 -22.47 -21.09
N THR A 323 35.07 -23.55 -21.44
CA THR A 323 33.88 -23.99 -20.73
C THR A 323 34.22 -24.75 -19.44
N LEU A 324 35.18 -25.67 -19.48
CA LEU A 324 35.53 -26.52 -18.33
C LEU A 324 36.24 -25.73 -17.22
N LEU A 325 37.06 -24.74 -17.58
CA LEU A 325 37.67 -23.81 -16.64
C LEU A 325 36.64 -23.03 -15.82
N PHE A 326 35.48 -22.73 -16.42
CA PHE A 326 34.35 -22.15 -15.71
C PHE A 326 33.54 -23.21 -14.95
N ALA A 327 33.23 -24.33 -15.60
CA ALA A 327 32.24 -25.30 -15.15
C ALA A 327 32.67 -26.09 -13.90
N PHE A 328 33.96 -26.39 -13.74
CA PHE A 328 34.46 -27.12 -12.57
C PHE A 328 34.33 -26.29 -11.27
N PRO A 329 34.89 -25.07 -11.17
CA PRO A 329 34.67 -24.20 -10.02
C PRO A 329 33.19 -23.89 -9.76
N TYR A 330 32.41 -23.68 -10.84
CA TYR A 330 30.96 -23.46 -10.74
C TYR A 330 30.24 -24.65 -10.08
N SER A 331 30.50 -25.87 -10.56
CA SER A 331 29.83 -27.07 -10.04
C SER A 331 30.18 -27.34 -8.58
N LEU A 332 31.44 -27.12 -8.21
CA LEU A 332 31.90 -27.26 -6.83
C LEU A 332 31.21 -26.26 -5.90
N ALA A 333 31.20 -24.97 -6.25
CA ALA A 333 30.61 -23.92 -5.41
C ALA A 333 29.07 -23.95 -5.38
N LYS A 334 28.43 -24.30 -6.51
CA LYS A 334 26.96 -24.53 -6.57
C LYS A 334 26.54 -25.60 -5.57
N ARG A 335 27.33 -26.67 -5.45
CA ARG A 335 27.06 -27.77 -4.51
C ARG A 335 27.33 -27.39 -3.04
N ILE A 336 28.36 -26.60 -2.78
CA ILE A 336 28.71 -26.15 -1.41
C ILE A 336 27.72 -25.13 -0.88
N ALA A 337 27.27 -24.19 -1.72
CA ALA A 337 26.45 -23.07 -1.28
C ALA A 337 25.16 -22.89 -2.10
N ASN A 338 25.26 -22.33 -3.30
CA ASN A 338 24.11 -22.03 -4.17
C ASN A 338 24.57 -21.64 -5.58
N PRO A 339 23.65 -21.56 -6.58
CA PRO A 339 24.00 -21.18 -7.95
C PRO A 339 24.74 -19.84 -8.06
N TRP A 340 24.45 -18.87 -7.19
CA TRP A 340 25.16 -17.58 -7.19
C TRP A 340 26.63 -17.72 -6.78
N ALA A 341 26.93 -18.49 -5.73
CA ALA A 341 28.31 -18.85 -5.38
C ALA A 341 28.99 -19.62 -6.52
N GLY A 342 28.23 -20.48 -7.20
CA GLY A 342 28.62 -21.15 -8.44
C GLY A 342 29.11 -20.18 -9.52
N LEU A 343 28.28 -19.20 -9.90
CA LEU A 343 28.63 -18.22 -10.93
C LEU A 343 29.87 -17.42 -10.55
N VAL A 344 29.97 -16.96 -9.31
CA VAL A 344 31.16 -16.26 -8.80
C VAL A 344 32.40 -17.16 -8.93
N ALA A 345 32.33 -18.40 -8.46
CA ALA A 345 33.44 -19.33 -8.55
C ALA A 345 33.87 -19.64 -9.99
N GLY A 346 32.91 -19.81 -10.90
CA GLY A 346 33.17 -20.05 -12.31
C GLY A 346 33.91 -18.89 -12.98
N ILE A 347 33.46 -17.66 -12.75
CA ILE A 347 34.09 -16.44 -13.30
C ILE A 347 35.52 -16.29 -12.76
N PHE A 348 35.71 -16.30 -11.43
CA PHE A 348 37.04 -16.13 -10.85
C PHE A 348 37.96 -17.31 -11.16
N GLY A 349 37.41 -18.52 -11.27
CA GLY A 349 38.14 -19.75 -11.57
C GLY A 349 38.74 -19.72 -12.98
N SER A 350 37.92 -19.42 -13.99
CA SER A 350 38.40 -19.28 -15.36
C SER A 350 39.35 -18.08 -15.50
N THR A 351 38.99 -16.93 -14.95
CA THR A 351 39.80 -15.71 -14.98
C THR A 351 41.17 -15.90 -14.31
N GLY A 352 41.21 -16.52 -13.14
CA GLY A 352 42.46 -16.74 -12.39
C GLY A 352 43.42 -17.67 -13.11
N MET A 353 42.93 -18.68 -13.83
CA MET A 353 43.77 -19.52 -14.69
C MET A 353 44.37 -18.72 -15.84
N TYR A 354 43.60 -17.85 -16.51
CA TYR A 354 44.15 -17.01 -17.57
C TYR A 354 45.18 -15.99 -17.07
N ILE A 355 44.97 -15.41 -15.88
CA ILE A 355 45.96 -14.54 -15.22
C ILE A 355 47.26 -15.32 -14.97
N ALA A 356 47.17 -16.55 -14.47
CA ALA A 356 48.34 -17.39 -14.26
C ALA A 356 49.13 -17.62 -15.55
N PHE A 357 48.45 -17.89 -16.68
CA PHE A 357 49.09 -18.04 -17.98
C PHE A 357 49.75 -16.74 -18.48
N VAL A 358 49.09 -15.58 -18.34
CA VAL A 358 49.68 -14.28 -18.72
C VAL A 358 50.94 -13.96 -17.90
N ILE A 359 50.94 -14.29 -16.61
CA ILE A 359 52.11 -14.11 -15.74
C ILE A 359 53.26 -15.02 -16.19
N ILE A 360 52.98 -16.30 -16.43
CA ILE A 360 54.00 -17.29 -16.83
C ILE A 360 54.63 -16.92 -18.17
N LEU A 361 53.84 -16.45 -19.13
CA LEU A 361 54.29 -16.09 -20.47
C LEU A 361 54.84 -14.66 -20.57
N ALA A 362 54.84 -13.90 -19.47
CA ALA A 362 55.31 -12.52 -19.36
C ALA A 362 54.79 -11.58 -20.48
N THR A 363 53.56 -11.80 -20.96
CA THR A 363 53.05 -11.11 -22.17
C THR A 363 52.76 -9.63 -21.92
N GLN A 364 52.25 -9.29 -20.73
CA GLN A 364 51.83 -7.94 -20.33
C GLN A 364 52.06 -7.72 -18.83
N SER A 365 52.14 -6.45 -18.40
CA SER A 365 52.27 -6.14 -16.97
C SER A 365 51.05 -6.63 -16.17
N LEU A 366 51.28 -7.20 -14.97
CA LEU A 366 50.22 -7.72 -14.10
C LEU A 366 49.15 -6.67 -13.79
N GLU A 367 49.58 -5.42 -13.56
CA GLU A 367 48.66 -4.31 -13.25
C GLU A 367 47.71 -4.01 -14.41
N LEU A 368 48.23 -3.92 -15.64
CA LEU A 368 47.42 -3.67 -16.82
C LEU A 368 46.45 -4.83 -17.08
N THR A 369 46.93 -6.07 -16.96
CA THR A 369 46.11 -7.28 -17.09
C THR A 369 44.95 -7.30 -16.11
N LEU A 370 45.18 -7.02 -14.83
CA LEU A 370 44.12 -6.98 -13.82
C LEU A 370 43.08 -5.89 -14.10
N ARG A 371 43.50 -4.70 -14.55
CA ARG A 371 42.59 -3.60 -14.89
C ARG A 371 41.66 -3.97 -16.05
N PHE A 372 42.19 -4.50 -17.14
CA PHE A 372 41.38 -4.84 -18.32
C PHE A 372 40.50 -6.07 -18.09
N ILE A 373 40.97 -7.07 -17.35
CA ILE A 373 40.14 -8.20 -16.93
C ILE A 373 38.97 -7.72 -16.07
N LEU A 374 39.22 -6.80 -15.12
CA LEU A 374 38.14 -6.21 -14.33
C LEU A 374 37.14 -5.46 -15.22
N ILE A 375 37.60 -4.72 -16.22
CA ILE A 375 36.72 -4.05 -17.19
C ILE A 375 35.90 -5.07 -17.99
N ALA A 376 36.52 -6.12 -18.53
CA ALA A 376 35.83 -7.16 -19.28
C ALA A 376 34.77 -7.89 -18.44
N PHE A 377 35.12 -8.22 -17.20
CA PHE A 377 34.19 -8.78 -16.21
C PHE A 377 33.02 -7.83 -15.93
N LEU A 378 33.30 -6.57 -15.61
CA LEU A 378 32.28 -5.57 -15.30
C LEU A 378 31.38 -5.31 -16.51
N MET A 379 31.93 -5.24 -17.72
CA MET A 379 31.15 -5.10 -18.95
C MET A 379 30.22 -6.29 -19.18
N GLY A 380 30.70 -7.52 -19.00
CA GLY A 380 29.87 -8.72 -19.18
C GLY A 380 28.75 -8.83 -18.14
N ILE A 381 29.07 -8.62 -16.85
CA ILE A 381 28.06 -8.74 -15.77
C ILE A 381 27.06 -7.58 -15.76
N SER A 382 27.42 -6.42 -16.33
CA SER A 382 26.53 -5.26 -16.46
C SER A 382 25.87 -5.12 -17.84
N PHE A 383 25.93 -6.15 -18.69
CA PHE A 383 25.36 -6.17 -20.05
C PHE A 383 23.94 -5.61 -20.12
N SER A 384 23.03 -6.13 -19.32
CA SER A 384 21.62 -5.67 -19.28
C SER A 384 21.42 -4.23 -18.83
N TRP A 385 22.47 -3.51 -18.41
CA TRP A 385 22.41 -2.10 -18.08
C TRP A 385 22.87 -1.23 -19.25
N TRP A 386 24.07 -1.47 -19.78
CA TRP A 386 24.61 -0.64 -20.86
C TRP A 386 23.96 -0.94 -22.22
N VAL A 387 23.50 -2.16 -22.46
CA VAL A 387 22.75 -2.49 -23.69
C VAL A 387 21.49 -1.65 -23.78
N SER A 388 20.74 -1.53 -22.67
CA SER A 388 19.55 -0.68 -22.62
C SER A 388 19.86 0.78 -22.92
N LEU A 389 21.06 1.28 -22.58
CA LEU A 389 21.50 2.63 -22.92
C LEU A 389 21.80 2.78 -24.42
N ILE A 390 22.53 1.82 -25.00
CA ILE A 390 22.91 1.85 -26.42
C ILE A 390 21.69 1.65 -27.32
N THR A 391 20.76 0.76 -26.95
CA THR A 391 19.56 0.49 -27.75
C THR A 391 18.47 1.53 -27.58
N TYR A 392 18.50 2.34 -26.51
CA TYR A 392 17.46 3.32 -26.20
C TYR A 392 17.07 4.25 -27.37
N PRO A 393 18.01 4.93 -28.08
CA PRO A 393 17.63 5.81 -29.19
C PRO A 393 16.92 5.06 -30.33
N PHE A 394 17.37 3.84 -30.65
CA PHE A 394 16.78 3.02 -31.71
C PHE A 394 15.41 2.47 -31.31
N VAL A 395 15.29 2.02 -30.06
CA VAL A 395 14.02 1.56 -29.48
C VAL A 395 13.02 2.69 -29.39
N SER A 396 13.44 3.89 -28.99
CA SER A 396 12.59 5.07 -28.95
C SER A 396 12.11 5.46 -30.35
N ALA A 397 12.98 5.42 -31.36
CA ALA A 397 12.58 5.67 -32.75
C ALA A 397 11.57 4.62 -33.24
N TRP A 398 11.79 3.34 -32.93
CA TRP A 398 10.85 2.26 -33.25
C TRP A 398 9.49 2.46 -32.59
N ASN A 399 9.46 2.73 -31.28
CA ASN A 399 8.23 2.98 -30.53
C ASN A 399 7.46 4.18 -31.09
N LEU A 400 8.16 5.26 -31.49
CA LEU A 400 7.54 6.42 -32.11
C LEU A 400 6.92 6.08 -33.47
N ILE A 401 7.60 5.27 -34.28
CA ILE A 401 7.05 4.78 -35.56
C ILE A 401 5.78 3.97 -35.32
N LEU A 402 5.76 3.07 -34.32
CA LEU A 402 4.55 2.30 -33.98
C LEU A 402 3.39 3.20 -33.56
N TYR A 403 3.66 4.19 -32.68
CA TYR A 403 2.66 5.18 -32.27
C TYR A 403 2.07 5.92 -33.48
N ARG A 404 2.93 6.45 -34.37
CA ARG A 404 2.48 7.17 -35.59
C ARG A 404 1.71 6.27 -36.55
N LEU A 405 2.15 5.03 -36.74
CA LEU A 405 1.45 4.08 -37.61
C LEU A 405 0.06 3.72 -37.08
N ASP A 406 -0.11 3.63 -35.76
CA ASP A 406 -1.43 3.37 -35.16
C ASP A 406 -2.33 4.60 -35.15
N GLU A 407 -1.75 5.80 -34.95
CA GLU A 407 -2.45 7.08 -35.11
C GLU A 407 -3.04 7.21 -36.53
N LEU A 408 -2.31 6.77 -37.56
CA LEU A 408 -2.76 6.78 -38.95
C LEU A 408 -3.73 5.65 -39.32
N ARG A 409 -3.90 4.63 -38.47
CA ARG A 409 -4.70 3.43 -38.76
C ARG A 409 -5.74 3.14 -37.66
N PRO A 410 -6.71 4.04 -37.44
CA PRO A 410 -7.71 3.91 -36.36
C PRO A 410 -8.71 2.76 -36.54
N GLN A 411 -8.67 2.00 -37.65
CA GLN A 411 -9.51 0.84 -37.89
C GLN A 411 -8.74 -0.51 -37.90
N SER A 412 -7.41 -0.50 -37.79
CA SER A 412 -6.55 -1.70 -37.84
C SER A 412 -6.13 -2.19 -36.44
N PRO A 413 -5.91 -3.49 -36.19
CA PRO A 413 -5.51 -3.97 -34.85
C PRO A 413 -4.27 -3.23 -34.34
N SER A 414 -4.19 -3.01 -33.02
CA SER A 414 -3.09 -2.25 -32.42
C SER A 414 -1.74 -2.92 -32.67
N LEU A 415 -0.71 -2.10 -32.90
CA LEU A 415 0.68 -2.56 -32.94
C LEU A 415 1.35 -2.46 -31.56
N LEU A 416 0.60 -2.19 -30.50
CA LEU A 416 1.15 -2.01 -29.15
C LEU A 416 1.91 -3.26 -28.68
N SER A 417 1.49 -4.45 -29.10
CA SER A 417 2.21 -5.71 -28.80
C SER A 417 3.65 -5.75 -29.34
N LEU A 418 3.98 -4.96 -30.36
CA LEU A 418 5.33 -4.80 -30.93
C LEU A 418 6.16 -3.72 -30.22
N HIS A 419 5.54 -2.98 -29.30
CA HIS A 419 6.23 -1.96 -28.51
C HIS A 419 7.26 -2.60 -27.57
N SER A 420 8.42 -1.97 -27.44
CA SER A 420 9.53 -2.49 -26.62
C SER A 420 9.17 -2.79 -25.17
N ALA A 421 8.20 -2.06 -24.60
CA ALA A 421 7.67 -2.33 -23.27
C ALA A 421 7.17 -3.77 -23.06
N PHE A 422 6.84 -4.51 -24.13
CA PHE A 422 6.33 -5.89 -24.06
C PHE A 422 7.38 -6.97 -24.39
N TRP A 423 8.56 -6.59 -24.90
CA TRP A 423 9.61 -7.55 -25.27
C TRP A 423 11.01 -7.23 -24.75
N ASP A 424 11.27 -6.02 -24.25
CA ASP A 424 12.52 -5.65 -23.57
C ASP A 424 12.27 -5.46 -22.07
N GLU A 425 12.43 -6.55 -21.30
CA GLU A 425 12.29 -6.56 -19.84
C GLU A 425 13.49 -5.91 -19.14
N HIS A 426 14.62 -5.77 -19.84
CA HIS A 426 15.81 -5.17 -19.29
C HIS A 426 15.76 -3.64 -19.33
N GLN A 427 14.95 -3.04 -20.21
CA GLN A 427 14.80 -1.59 -20.33
C GLN A 427 14.44 -0.93 -19.00
N ARG A 428 15.38 -0.14 -18.46
CA ARG A 428 15.25 0.57 -17.19
C ARG A 428 14.82 2.02 -17.37
N PHE A 429 15.12 2.60 -18.54
CA PHE A 429 14.78 3.98 -18.81
C PHE A 429 13.29 4.13 -19.06
N PRO A 430 12.65 5.22 -18.57
CA PRO A 430 11.27 5.52 -18.89
C PRO A 430 11.07 5.60 -20.41
N LEU A 431 10.18 4.77 -20.96
CA LEU A 431 9.80 4.85 -22.36
C LEU A 431 8.78 5.98 -22.56
N TYR A 432 9.27 7.21 -22.67
CA TYR A 432 8.43 8.40 -22.83
C TYR A 432 7.51 8.29 -24.05
N GLY A 433 6.25 8.73 -23.91
CA GLY A 433 5.21 8.63 -24.92
C GLY A 433 4.39 7.33 -24.85
N LEU A 434 4.80 6.34 -24.05
CA LEU A 434 4.02 5.13 -23.81
C LEU A 434 2.69 5.46 -23.10
N GLU A 435 2.71 6.39 -22.15
CA GLU A 435 1.52 6.91 -21.48
C GLU A 435 0.52 7.50 -22.48
N SER A 436 0.99 8.31 -23.43
CA SER A 436 0.13 8.88 -24.48
C SER A 436 -0.42 7.82 -25.42
N TYR A 437 0.38 6.80 -25.75
CA TYR A 437 -0.08 5.66 -26.56
C TYR A 437 -1.17 4.86 -25.83
N LEU A 438 -1.01 4.59 -24.53
CA LEU A 438 -2.03 3.89 -23.74
C LEU A 438 -3.34 4.69 -23.66
N VAL A 439 -3.26 6.02 -23.49
CA VAL A 439 -4.46 6.90 -23.49
C VAL A 439 -5.15 6.88 -24.85
N MET A 440 -4.41 7.02 -25.96
CA MET A 440 -4.96 6.91 -27.31
C MET A 440 -5.63 5.55 -27.54
N LEU A 441 -4.99 4.46 -27.09
CA LEU A 441 -5.55 3.12 -27.23
C LEU A 441 -6.82 2.96 -26.39
N ALA A 442 -6.88 3.55 -25.20
CA ALA A 442 -8.06 3.47 -24.34
C ALA A 442 -9.28 4.16 -24.95
N GLU A 443 -9.09 5.25 -25.70
CA GLU A 443 -10.17 5.91 -26.43
C GLU A 443 -10.71 5.04 -27.57
N ARG A 444 -9.82 4.28 -28.20
CA ARG A 444 -10.13 3.45 -29.36
C ARG A 444 -10.67 2.07 -29.00
N SER A 445 -10.10 1.44 -27.98
CA SER A 445 -10.35 0.05 -27.57
C SER A 445 -10.08 -0.10 -26.07
N PRO A 446 -11.07 0.26 -25.21
CA PRO A 446 -10.90 0.30 -23.76
C PRO A 446 -10.42 -1.02 -23.15
N ALA A 447 -10.96 -2.16 -23.63
CA ALA A 447 -10.60 -3.48 -23.12
C ALA A 447 -9.14 -3.86 -23.42
N GLU A 448 -8.63 -3.47 -24.59
CA GLU A 448 -7.23 -3.74 -24.96
C GLU A 448 -6.27 -2.86 -24.14
N ALA A 449 -6.63 -1.60 -23.94
CA ALA A 449 -5.86 -0.68 -23.10
C ALA A 449 -5.84 -1.11 -21.63
N GLU A 450 -6.95 -1.57 -21.08
CA GLU A 450 -7.03 -2.07 -19.70
C GLU A 450 -6.11 -3.28 -19.49
N GLN A 451 -6.10 -4.22 -20.44
CA GLN A 451 -5.16 -5.35 -20.41
C GLN A 451 -3.70 -4.90 -20.49
N ALA A 452 -3.40 -3.92 -21.34
CA ALA A 452 -2.06 -3.37 -21.49
C ALA A 452 -1.60 -2.62 -20.22
N ILE A 453 -2.44 -1.78 -19.62
CA ILE A 453 -2.18 -1.07 -18.37
C ILE A 453 -1.92 -2.07 -17.23
N HIS A 454 -2.78 -3.09 -17.09
CA HIS A 454 -2.60 -4.12 -16.08
C HIS A 454 -1.32 -4.93 -16.30
N ALA A 455 -0.98 -5.29 -17.54
CA ALA A 455 0.28 -5.97 -17.86
C ALA A 455 1.50 -5.11 -17.50
N LEU A 456 1.48 -3.82 -17.84
CA LEU A 456 2.57 -2.88 -17.58
C LEU A 456 2.71 -2.48 -16.11
N SER A 457 1.63 -2.54 -15.32
CA SER A 457 1.66 -2.27 -13.87
C SER A 457 2.66 -3.15 -13.10
N ARG A 458 2.97 -4.33 -13.62
CA ARG A 458 3.90 -5.31 -13.04
C ARG A 458 5.32 -5.21 -13.59
N THR A 459 5.55 -4.33 -14.57
CA THR A 459 6.86 -4.17 -15.21
C THR A 459 7.60 -2.95 -14.66
N ARG A 460 8.82 -2.71 -15.15
CA ARG A 460 9.59 -1.49 -14.86
C ARG A 460 8.93 -0.23 -15.43
N GLN A 461 8.05 -0.37 -16.42
CA GLN A 461 7.31 0.72 -17.06
C GLN A 461 5.96 1.01 -16.37
N LYS A 462 5.79 0.58 -15.11
CA LYS A 462 4.58 0.85 -14.32
C LYS A 462 4.22 2.34 -14.21
N TRP A 463 5.21 3.24 -14.30
CA TRP A 463 4.99 4.68 -14.24
C TRP A 463 4.08 5.14 -15.40
N ALA A 464 4.29 4.64 -16.62
CA ALA A 464 3.49 5.00 -17.79
C ALA A 464 2.05 4.47 -17.68
N ALA A 465 1.87 3.29 -17.08
CA ALA A 465 0.55 2.74 -16.78
C ALA A 465 -0.19 3.59 -15.73
N GLN A 466 0.52 4.06 -14.69
CA GLN A 466 -0.04 4.95 -13.68
C GLN A 466 -0.44 6.31 -14.25
N GLU A 467 0.43 6.95 -15.03
CA GLU A 467 0.14 8.23 -15.68
C GLU A 467 -1.02 8.13 -16.68
N ALA A 468 -1.07 7.08 -17.49
CA ALA A 468 -2.19 6.83 -18.39
C ALA A 468 -3.52 6.64 -17.62
N GLN A 469 -3.51 5.89 -16.52
CA GLN A 469 -4.70 5.70 -15.68
C GLN A 469 -5.17 7.02 -15.05
N ILE A 470 -4.24 7.85 -14.57
CA ILE A 470 -4.55 9.16 -13.99
C ILE A 470 -5.19 10.08 -15.04
N GLU A 471 -4.64 10.13 -16.25
CA GLU A 471 -5.19 10.96 -17.32
C GLU A 471 -6.57 10.46 -17.79
N LEU A 472 -6.79 9.13 -17.84
CA LEU A 472 -8.11 8.55 -18.15
C LEU A 472 -9.14 8.88 -17.07
N ASP A 473 -8.76 8.81 -15.79
CA ASP A 473 -9.63 9.20 -14.67
C ASP A 473 -9.93 10.70 -14.69
N ALA A 474 -8.94 11.55 -15.02
CA ALA A 474 -9.13 12.99 -15.19
C ALA A 474 -10.15 13.29 -16.29
N ARG A 475 -10.01 12.68 -17.49
CA ARG A 475 -10.95 12.85 -18.60
C ARG A 475 -12.37 12.38 -18.25
N ARG A 476 -12.50 11.27 -17.52
CA ARG A 476 -13.80 10.77 -17.05
C ARG A 476 -14.48 11.76 -16.10
N LEU A 477 -13.73 12.34 -15.17
CA LEU A 477 -14.25 13.31 -14.22
C LEU A 477 -14.61 14.64 -14.89
N GLU A 478 -13.83 15.07 -15.87
CA GLU A 478 -14.09 16.26 -16.72
C GLU A 478 -15.39 16.11 -17.53
N ASN A 479 -15.67 14.89 -18.02
CA ASN A 479 -16.91 14.56 -18.72
C ASN A 479 -18.16 14.51 -17.81
N CYS A 480 -18.02 14.59 -16.48
CA CYS A 480 -19.16 14.64 -15.56
C CYS A 480 -19.77 16.05 -15.52
N GLN A 481 -20.65 16.35 -16.48
CA GLN A 481 -21.22 17.70 -16.68
C GLN A 481 -22.49 17.98 -15.87
N THR A 482 -23.05 17.01 -15.16
CA THR A 482 -24.31 17.17 -14.41
C THR A 482 -24.23 16.57 -13.02
N VAL A 483 -25.00 17.08 -12.05
CA VAL A 483 -25.03 16.53 -10.68
C VAL A 483 -25.34 15.03 -10.66
N ALA A 484 -26.21 14.56 -11.57
CA ALA A 484 -26.51 13.13 -11.72
C ALA A 484 -25.30 12.30 -12.21
N THR A 485 -24.47 12.83 -13.12
CA THR A 485 -23.25 12.13 -13.56
C THR A 485 -22.16 12.19 -12.50
N ILE A 486 -22.01 13.33 -11.81
CA ILE A 486 -21.11 13.49 -10.65
C ILE A 486 -21.44 12.45 -9.57
N SER A 487 -22.73 12.22 -9.26
CA SER A 487 -23.14 11.23 -8.25
C SER A 487 -22.67 9.80 -8.55
N LYS A 488 -22.45 9.45 -9.83
CA LYS A 488 -22.05 8.10 -10.26
C LYS A 488 -20.53 7.97 -10.49
N ALA A 489 -19.79 9.07 -10.49
CA ALA A 489 -18.35 9.08 -10.80
C ALA A 489 -17.53 8.15 -9.90
N HIS A 490 -17.87 8.02 -8.62
CA HIS A 490 -17.16 7.17 -7.66
C HIS A 490 -17.11 5.68 -8.04
N ARG A 491 -18.03 5.19 -8.89
CA ARG A 491 -18.12 3.77 -9.28
C ARG A 491 -16.99 3.33 -10.22
N HIS A 492 -16.32 4.28 -10.87
CA HIS A 492 -15.34 4.00 -11.93
C HIS A 492 -13.94 4.58 -11.66
N LEU A 493 -13.70 5.14 -10.47
CA LEU A 493 -12.41 5.72 -10.08
C LEU A 493 -11.47 4.65 -9.51
N ALA A 494 -10.24 4.58 -10.02
CA ALA A 494 -9.20 3.64 -9.59
C ALA A 494 -8.48 4.09 -8.29
N ALA A 495 -9.24 4.56 -7.29
CA ALA A 495 -8.70 5.20 -6.08
C ALA A 495 -7.85 4.28 -5.17
N GLY A 496 -7.93 2.94 -5.37
CA GLY A 496 -7.26 1.93 -4.57
C GLY A 496 -5.92 1.40 -5.12
N GLU A 497 -5.62 1.61 -6.40
CA GLU A 497 -4.49 0.93 -7.08
C GLU A 497 -3.24 1.80 -7.28
N LEU A 498 -3.34 3.11 -6.99
CA LEU A 498 -2.27 4.09 -7.24
C LEU A 498 -1.41 4.35 -6.00
N SER A 499 -0.08 4.28 -6.14
CA SER A 499 0.91 4.49 -5.07
C SER A 499 1.49 5.92 -5.04
N SER A 500 0.63 6.95 -5.16
CA SER A 500 1.01 8.36 -5.33
C SER A 500 0.11 9.29 -4.50
N PRO A 501 0.53 10.53 -4.14
CA PRO A 501 -0.33 11.57 -3.55
C PRO A 501 -1.66 11.77 -4.28
N ILE A 502 -1.69 11.49 -5.59
CA ILE A 502 -2.89 11.53 -6.44
C ILE A 502 -3.97 10.54 -5.97
N SER A 503 -3.59 9.42 -5.35
CA SER A 503 -4.56 8.49 -4.76
C SER A 503 -5.40 9.15 -3.66
N ALA A 504 -4.81 10.03 -2.85
CA ALA A 504 -5.55 10.77 -1.83
C ALA A 504 -6.56 11.74 -2.46
N LEU A 505 -6.16 12.44 -3.52
CA LEU A 505 -7.03 13.33 -4.30
C LEU A 505 -8.21 12.56 -4.93
N LEU A 506 -7.95 11.45 -5.62
CA LEU A 506 -8.99 10.62 -6.24
C LEU A 506 -9.94 10.00 -5.21
N ARG A 507 -9.44 9.64 -4.02
CA ARG A 507 -10.30 9.22 -2.89
C ARG A 507 -11.17 10.36 -2.39
N SER A 508 -10.65 11.59 -2.33
CA SER A 508 -11.43 12.77 -1.94
C SER A 508 -12.57 13.02 -2.93
N LEU A 509 -12.26 13.05 -4.23
CA LEU A 509 -13.27 13.20 -5.29
C LEU A 509 -14.29 12.05 -5.32
N SER A 510 -13.84 10.82 -5.05
CA SER A 510 -14.73 9.66 -4.89
C SER A 510 -15.70 9.80 -3.71
N ARG A 511 -15.22 10.32 -2.56
CA ARG A 511 -16.09 10.61 -1.40
C ARG A 511 -17.11 11.71 -1.72
N ILE A 512 -16.66 12.80 -2.34
CA ILE A 512 -17.54 13.89 -2.78
C ILE A 512 -18.65 13.34 -3.69
N SER A 513 -18.30 12.52 -4.68
CA SER A 513 -19.27 11.87 -5.57
C SER A 513 -20.30 11.00 -4.82
N ARG A 514 -19.88 10.24 -3.80
CA ARG A 514 -20.82 9.46 -2.95
C ARG A 514 -21.71 10.36 -2.10
N ASP A 515 -21.15 11.44 -1.55
CA ASP A 515 -21.92 12.39 -0.73
C ASP A 515 -22.98 13.11 -1.61
N VAL A 516 -22.66 13.40 -2.88
CA VAL A 516 -23.65 13.88 -3.87
C VAL A 516 -24.75 12.84 -4.12
N GLU A 517 -24.41 11.57 -4.29
CA GLU A 517 -25.41 10.49 -4.45
C GLU A 517 -26.34 10.41 -3.22
N ALA A 518 -25.78 10.48 -2.02
CA ALA A 518 -26.53 10.50 -0.77
C ALA A 518 -27.43 11.74 -0.66
N ALA A 519 -26.94 12.92 -1.08
CA ALA A 519 -27.72 14.15 -1.09
C ALA A 519 -28.92 14.06 -2.05
N LEU A 520 -28.72 13.52 -3.26
CA LEU A 520 -29.80 13.33 -4.24
C LEU A 520 -30.85 12.29 -3.81
N SER A 521 -30.51 11.39 -2.88
CA SER A 521 -31.46 10.37 -2.38
C SER A 521 -32.45 10.90 -1.34
N GLN A 522 -32.29 12.14 -0.86
CA GLN A 522 -33.20 12.74 0.13
C GLN A 522 -34.58 13.03 -0.48
N GLU A 523 -35.66 12.81 0.29
CA GLU A 523 -37.04 12.94 -0.19
C GLU A 523 -37.49 14.40 -0.42
N SER A 524 -37.00 15.35 0.40
CA SER A 524 -37.38 16.76 0.32
C SER A 524 -36.30 17.61 -0.37
N ASN A 525 -36.70 18.58 -1.20
CA ASN A 525 -35.79 19.56 -1.81
C ASN A 525 -34.96 20.33 -0.76
N TYR A 526 -35.51 20.54 0.44
CA TYR A 526 -34.79 21.17 1.54
C TYR A 526 -33.62 20.30 2.05
N ASN A 527 -33.87 19.04 2.38
CA ASN A 527 -32.81 18.11 2.82
C ASN A 527 -31.78 17.86 1.72
N GLN A 528 -32.19 17.82 0.45
CA GLN A 528 -31.26 17.75 -0.68
C GLN A 528 -30.33 18.96 -0.67
N ARG A 529 -30.86 20.18 -0.52
CA ARG A 529 -30.07 21.41 -0.43
C ARG A 529 -29.10 21.38 0.75
N LEU A 530 -29.59 21.07 1.96
CA LEU A 530 -28.75 21.06 3.16
C LEU A 530 -27.59 20.05 3.03
N ALA A 531 -27.86 18.87 2.45
CA ALA A 531 -26.82 17.88 2.20
C ALA A 531 -25.81 18.36 1.14
N LEU A 532 -26.28 19.03 0.07
CA LEU A 532 -25.40 19.59 -0.96
C LEU A 532 -24.54 20.75 -0.45
N ASP A 533 -25.04 21.60 0.44
CA ASP A 533 -24.24 22.68 1.06
C ASP A 533 -23.01 22.10 1.78
N ALA A 534 -23.17 20.98 2.49
CA ALA A 534 -22.06 20.28 3.15
C ALA A 534 -21.09 19.61 2.16
N VAL A 535 -21.54 19.25 0.95
CA VAL A 535 -20.67 18.74 -0.11
C VAL A 535 -19.88 19.88 -0.75
N GLU A 536 -20.52 21.03 -1.00
CA GLU A 536 -19.87 22.23 -1.51
C GLU A 536 -18.75 22.70 -0.59
N GLU A 537 -18.97 22.71 0.73
CA GLU A 537 -17.93 23.11 1.70
C GLU A 537 -16.69 22.20 1.61
N ARG A 538 -16.88 20.89 1.45
CA ARG A 538 -15.77 19.94 1.27
C ARG A 538 -15.04 20.15 -0.05
N LEU A 539 -15.80 20.41 -1.12
CA LEU A 539 -15.23 20.67 -2.44
C LEU A 539 -14.46 22.00 -2.46
N ASP A 540 -14.94 23.03 -1.75
CA ASP A 540 -14.21 24.28 -1.51
C ASP A 540 -12.93 24.04 -0.70
N GLY A 541 -12.97 23.17 0.31
CA GLY A 541 -11.78 22.70 1.02
C GLY A 541 -10.75 22.08 0.08
N LEU A 542 -11.19 21.16 -0.78
CA LEU A 542 -10.34 20.51 -1.79
C LEU A 542 -9.78 21.52 -2.80
N LEU A 543 -10.59 22.49 -3.25
CA LEU A 543 -10.14 23.55 -4.15
C LEU A 543 -9.06 24.43 -3.52
N ARG A 544 -9.16 24.74 -2.23
CA ARG A 544 -8.12 25.48 -1.49
C ARG A 544 -6.82 24.68 -1.41
N GLU A 545 -6.90 23.37 -1.19
CA GLU A 545 -5.73 22.48 -1.19
C GLU A 545 -5.08 22.44 -2.59
N LEU A 546 -5.87 22.26 -3.65
CA LEU A 546 -5.39 22.24 -5.03
C LEU A 546 -4.78 23.58 -5.45
N THR A 547 -5.34 24.70 -4.99
CA THR A 547 -4.81 26.05 -5.30
C THR A 547 -3.49 26.34 -4.60
N ARG A 548 -3.27 25.76 -3.42
CA ARG A 548 -2.02 25.91 -2.65
C ARG A 548 -0.91 24.97 -3.13
N SER A 549 -1.26 23.88 -3.78
CA SER A 549 -0.30 22.91 -4.31
C SER A 549 0.36 23.42 -5.60
N THR A 550 1.68 23.29 -5.69
CA THR A 550 2.46 23.59 -6.91
C THR A 550 2.68 22.36 -7.79
N GLU A 551 2.09 21.22 -7.42
CA GLU A 551 2.29 19.95 -8.13
C GLU A 551 1.60 19.96 -9.51
N PRO A 552 2.20 19.32 -10.54
CA PRO A 552 1.63 19.29 -11.89
C PRO A 552 0.19 18.74 -11.96
N TYR A 553 -0.14 17.74 -11.13
CA TYR A 553 -1.48 17.18 -11.08
C TYR A 553 -2.51 18.18 -10.56
N ALA A 554 -2.12 19.13 -9.70
CA ALA A 554 -3.06 20.12 -9.18
C ALA A 554 -3.59 21.02 -10.29
N LEU A 555 -2.75 21.35 -11.27
CA LEU A 555 -3.14 22.11 -12.47
C LEU A 555 -4.15 21.36 -13.33
N ARG A 556 -4.04 20.03 -13.45
CA ARG A 556 -4.96 19.20 -14.26
C ARG A 556 -6.32 19.01 -13.59
N PHE A 557 -6.37 18.81 -12.27
CA PHE A 557 -7.61 18.49 -11.55
C PHE A 557 -8.36 19.71 -11.00
N ARG A 558 -7.70 20.86 -10.86
CA ARG A 558 -8.35 22.11 -10.45
C ARG A 558 -9.56 22.51 -11.32
N PRO A 559 -9.47 22.58 -12.67
CA PRO A 559 -10.62 22.96 -13.50
C PRO A 559 -11.79 21.99 -13.35
N ILE A 560 -11.52 20.70 -13.13
CA ILE A 560 -12.53 19.67 -12.90
C ILE A 560 -13.28 19.94 -11.58
N ALA A 561 -12.55 20.23 -10.51
CA ALA A 561 -13.15 20.56 -9.22
C ALA A 561 -13.94 21.89 -9.27
N GLU A 562 -13.46 22.88 -10.01
CA GLU A 562 -14.16 24.16 -10.24
C GLU A 562 -15.47 23.94 -11.00
N GLN A 563 -15.44 23.12 -12.05
CA GLN A 563 -16.63 22.75 -12.82
C GLN A 563 -17.65 22.02 -11.94
N TRP A 564 -17.23 21.02 -11.16
CA TRP A 564 -18.12 20.30 -10.24
C TRP A 564 -18.76 21.25 -9.23
N ARG A 565 -17.98 22.16 -8.66
CA ARG A 565 -18.45 23.16 -7.69
C ARG A 565 -19.49 24.08 -8.31
N GLN A 566 -19.26 24.54 -9.54
CA GLN A 566 -20.24 25.34 -10.27
C GLN A 566 -21.54 24.58 -10.52
N GLN A 567 -21.47 23.32 -10.96
CA GLN A 567 -22.66 22.49 -11.21
C GLN A 567 -23.47 22.22 -9.93
N LEU A 568 -22.80 21.98 -8.80
CA LEU A 568 -23.46 21.81 -7.51
C LEU A 568 -24.14 23.10 -7.05
N ALA A 569 -23.45 24.25 -7.17
CA ALA A 569 -23.99 25.55 -6.80
C ALA A 569 -25.20 25.95 -7.64
N ASP A 570 -25.17 25.74 -8.96
CA ASP A 570 -26.29 26.01 -9.85
C ASP A 570 -27.51 25.14 -9.51
N TYR A 571 -27.28 23.86 -9.19
CA TYR A 571 -28.35 22.95 -8.76
C TYR A 571 -28.90 23.31 -7.36
N GLY A 572 -28.04 23.67 -6.41
CA GLY A 572 -28.42 24.16 -5.09
C GLY A 572 -29.26 25.44 -5.16
N LYS A 573 -28.93 26.35 -6.09
CA LYS A 573 -29.73 27.55 -6.36
C LYS A 573 -31.12 27.21 -6.92
N ALA A 574 -31.19 26.29 -7.88
CA ALA A 574 -32.49 25.82 -8.40
C ALA A 574 -33.35 25.15 -7.31
N LEU A 575 -32.73 24.40 -6.40
CA LEU A 575 -33.42 23.88 -5.21
C LEU A 575 -33.88 24.99 -4.28
N SER A 576 -33.08 26.04 -4.05
CA SER A 576 -33.48 27.21 -3.26
C SER A 576 -34.71 27.89 -3.85
N GLU A 577 -34.73 28.13 -5.16
CA GLU A 577 -35.88 28.72 -5.86
C GLU A 577 -37.12 27.81 -5.75
N ALA A 578 -36.95 26.49 -5.84
CA ALA A 578 -38.03 25.53 -5.65
C ALA A 578 -38.56 25.50 -4.20
N VAL A 579 -37.69 25.61 -3.20
CA VAL A 579 -38.07 25.70 -1.77
C VAL A 579 -38.80 27.02 -1.49
N GLU A 580 -38.30 28.14 -2.02
CA GLU A 580 -38.90 29.46 -1.88
C GLU A 580 -40.28 29.54 -2.54
N SER A 581 -40.46 28.96 -3.73
CA SER A 581 -41.76 28.89 -4.41
C SER A 581 -42.80 28.09 -3.60
N ARG A 582 -42.37 27.08 -2.85
CA ARG A 582 -43.22 26.27 -1.96
C ARG A 582 -43.44 26.92 -0.59
N GLN A 583 -42.74 28.01 -0.28
CA GLN A 583 -42.79 28.71 1.01
C GLN A 583 -42.72 27.77 2.23
N GLU A 584 -41.88 26.73 2.15
CA GLU A 584 -41.70 25.79 3.25
C GLU A 584 -41.06 26.51 4.46
N ILE A 585 -41.53 26.18 5.67
CA ILE A 585 -40.97 26.71 6.92
C ILE A 585 -39.87 25.76 7.38
N ASN A 586 -38.65 26.27 7.50
CA ASN A 586 -37.57 25.52 8.15
C ASN A 586 -37.94 25.29 9.62
N ASN A 587 -37.78 24.06 10.11
CA ASN A 587 -38.07 23.69 11.49
C ASN A 587 -36.81 23.87 12.35
N PRO A 588 -36.72 24.93 13.18
CA PRO A 588 -35.53 25.18 13.99
C PRO A 588 -35.49 24.32 15.26
N TYR A 589 -36.61 23.71 15.64
CA TYR A 589 -36.79 23.03 16.92
C TYR A 589 -36.10 21.67 16.94
N ILE A 590 -35.38 21.40 18.04
CA ILE A 590 -34.55 20.20 18.19
C ILE A 590 -35.12 19.35 19.33
N ILE A 591 -35.51 18.11 19.00
CA ILE A 591 -36.15 17.19 19.92
C ILE A 591 -35.14 16.15 20.40
N GLY A 592 -35.12 15.89 21.71
CA GLY A 592 -34.54 14.67 22.27
C GLY A 592 -33.01 14.66 22.45
N ILE A 593 -32.27 15.60 21.88
CA ILE A 593 -30.82 15.73 22.02
C ILE A 593 -30.43 17.01 22.79
N PRO A 594 -29.37 16.99 23.62
CA PRO A 594 -28.83 18.19 24.24
C PRO A 594 -28.37 19.19 23.17
N LEU A 595 -28.67 20.48 23.38
CA LEU A 595 -28.20 21.55 22.51
C LEU A 595 -26.70 21.76 22.74
N THR A 596 -25.95 21.92 21.66
CA THR A 596 -24.54 22.30 21.69
C THR A 596 -24.42 23.80 21.48
N GLU A 597 -23.19 24.30 21.49
CA GLU A 597 -22.94 25.69 21.15
C GLU A 597 -23.31 25.99 19.68
N HIS A 598 -23.16 25.08 18.72
CA HIS A 598 -23.37 25.46 17.31
C HIS A 598 -24.82 25.86 16.95
N GLN A 599 -25.82 25.49 17.74
CA GLN A 599 -27.22 25.83 17.44
C GLN A 599 -27.65 27.15 18.07
N GLU A 600 -28.24 28.04 17.27
CA GLU A 600 -28.75 29.35 17.74
C GLU A 600 -30.01 29.25 18.62
N ILE A 601 -30.69 28.11 18.63
CA ILE A 601 -31.97 27.90 19.34
C ILE A 601 -31.85 27.82 20.87
N PHE A 602 -30.63 27.78 21.42
CA PHE A 602 -30.46 27.84 22.86
C PHE A 602 -30.82 29.25 23.36
N VAL A 603 -32.02 29.38 23.95
CA VAL A 603 -32.61 30.65 24.40
C VAL A 603 -32.91 30.61 25.90
N GLY A 604 -32.59 31.71 26.60
CA GLY A 604 -32.88 31.90 28.03
C GLY A 604 -31.78 31.36 28.95
N ARG A 605 -32.14 31.15 30.22
CA ARG A 605 -31.28 30.71 31.34
C ARG A 605 -30.26 31.75 31.80
N SER A 606 -30.48 33.02 31.47
CA SER A 606 -29.59 34.12 31.87
C SER A 606 -29.57 34.29 33.39
N ASP A 607 -30.70 34.06 34.06
CA ASP A 607 -30.86 34.12 35.51
C ASP A 607 -30.01 33.06 36.21
N VAL A 608 -30.05 31.81 35.73
CA VAL A 608 -29.28 30.69 36.27
C VAL A 608 -27.80 30.88 35.98
N SER A 609 -27.43 31.32 34.77
CA SER A 609 -26.03 31.58 34.45
C SER A 609 -25.45 32.72 35.28
N GLU A 610 -26.21 33.79 35.52
CA GLU A 610 -25.80 34.89 36.38
C GLU A 610 -25.68 34.44 37.84
N GLN A 611 -26.58 33.58 38.32
CA GLN A 611 -26.47 32.98 39.64
C GLN A 611 -25.19 32.13 39.77
N ILE A 612 -24.90 31.29 38.78
CA ILE A 612 -23.67 30.48 38.74
C ILE A 612 -22.45 31.40 38.72
N GLU A 613 -22.43 32.42 37.87
CA GLU A 613 -21.33 33.38 37.78
C GLU A 613 -21.07 34.06 39.13
N ARG A 614 -22.10 34.62 39.78
CA ARG A 614 -21.97 35.27 41.09
C ARG A 614 -21.41 34.33 42.16
N LEU A 615 -21.80 33.07 42.15
CA LEU A 615 -21.27 32.07 43.08
C LEU A 615 -19.80 31.77 42.81
N LEU A 616 -19.41 31.66 41.54
CA LEU A 616 -18.03 31.35 41.13
C LEU A 616 -17.04 32.50 41.39
N LEU A 617 -17.51 33.75 41.48
CA LEU A 617 -16.68 34.91 41.81
C LEU A 617 -16.15 34.88 43.27
N ASP A 618 -16.78 34.16 44.20
CA ASP A 618 -16.23 33.99 45.55
C ASP A 618 -15.12 32.93 45.54
N ASN A 619 -13.91 33.28 46.01
CA ASN A 619 -12.81 32.33 46.15
C ASN A 619 -13.15 31.16 47.08
N ARG A 620 -14.07 31.34 48.03
CA ARG A 620 -14.57 30.30 48.94
C ARG A 620 -15.81 29.58 48.40
N CYS A 621 -16.12 29.71 47.10
CA CYS A 621 -17.26 29.06 46.48
C CYS A 621 -17.25 27.56 46.81
N PRO A 622 -18.27 27.05 47.52
CA PRO A 622 -18.42 25.62 47.71
C PRO A 622 -18.76 24.94 46.37
N PRO A 623 -18.72 23.59 46.32
CA PRO A 623 -19.22 22.83 45.18
C PRO A 623 -20.66 23.22 44.86
N LEU A 624 -20.98 23.31 43.56
CA LEU A 624 -22.32 23.60 43.09
C LEU A 624 -23.01 22.29 42.69
N LEU A 625 -24.29 22.16 43.02
CA LEU A 625 -25.16 21.12 42.47
C LEU A 625 -26.20 21.77 41.57
N LEU A 626 -26.07 21.57 40.26
CA LEU A 626 -27.12 21.89 39.29
C LEU A 626 -28.17 20.77 39.31
N TYR A 627 -29.24 21.02 40.06
CA TYR A 627 -30.37 20.09 40.19
C TYR A 627 -31.50 20.49 39.26
N GLY A 628 -32.15 19.54 38.62
CA GLY A 628 -33.38 19.79 37.87
C GLY A 628 -33.92 18.50 37.28
N GLN A 629 -35.20 18.47 36.90
CA GLN A 629 -35.80 17.25 36.35
C GLN A 629 -35.20 16.84 35.00
N ARG A 630 -35.46 15.60 34.58
CA ARG A 630 -35.03 15.13 33.25
C ARG A 630 -35.65 16.03 32.18
N ARG A 631 -34.86 16.36 31.16
CA ARG A 631 -35.24 17.23 30.02
C ARG A 631 -35.54 18.70 30.33
N THR A 632 -35.19 19.23 31.51
CA THR A 632 -35.23 20.69 31.77
C THR A 632 -34.08 21.47 31.11
N GLY A 633 -33.13 20.77 30.47
CA GLY A 633 -32.06 21.38 29.69
C GLY A 633 -30.72 21.52 30.44
N LYS A 634 -30.48 20.73 31.49
CA LYS A 634 -29.21 20.72 32.26
C LYS A 634 -27.98 20.56 31.36
N THR A 635 -27.87 19.46 30.63
CA THR A 635 -26.75 19.20 29.70
C THR A 635 -26.63 20.28 28.62
N SER A 636 -27.76 20.80 28.11
CA SER A 636 -27.77 21.90 27.14
C SER A 636 -27.19 23.19 27.73
N LEU A 637 -27.50 23.51 29.00
CA LEU A 637 -26.93 24.63 29.73
C LEU A 637 -25.42 24.45 29.91
N LEU A 638 -24.98 23.25 30.36
CA LEU A 638 -23.57 22.94 30.56
C LEU A 638 -22.74 23.08 29.26
N ASN A 639 -23.25 22.58 28.14
CA ASN A 639 -22.62 22.72 26.81
C ASN A 639 -22.51 24.18 26.35
N ASN A 640 -23.39 25.06 26.83
CA ASN A 640 -23.43 26.47 26.44
C ASN A 640 -22.79 27.41 27.47
N LEU A 641 -22.26 26.91 28.59
CA LEU A 641 -21.61 27.75 29.61
C LEU A 641 -20.44 28.57 29.06
N GLY A 642 -19.73 28.07 28.05
CA GLY A 642 -18.67 28.84 27.38
C GLY A 642 -19.17 30.16 26.78
N ARG A 643 -20.43 30.21 26.33
CA ARG A 643 -21.03 31.45 25.78
C ARG A 643 -21.65 32.35 26.83
N LEU A 644 -22.09 31.76 27.94
CA LEU A 644 -22.85 32.44 28.98
C LEU A 644 -21.95 33.04 30.06
N LEU A 645 -20.82 32.41 30.38
CA LEU A 645 -19.90 32.86 31.40
C LEU A 645 -18.78 33.73 30.82
N PRO A 646 -18.20 34.66 31.61
CA PRO A 646 -17.04 35.45 31.22
C PRO A 646 -15.86 34.60 30.73
N SER A 647 -14.99 35.19 29.90
CA SER A 647 -13.80 34.51 29.37
C SER A 647 -12.79 34.10 30.46
N THR A 648 -12.86 34.71 31.65
CA THR A 648 -12.04 34.35 32.82
C THR A 648 -12.43 33.00 33.43
N ILE A 649 -13.64 32.51 33.17
CA ILE A 649 -14.07 31.18 33.62
C ILE A 649 -13.96 30.20 32.45
N ILE A 650 -13.21 29.12 32.67
CA ILE A 650 -12.97 28.07 31.68
C ILE A 650 -13.80 26.85 32.08
N PRO A 651 -14.98 26.63 31.45
CA PRO A 651 -15.78 25.44 31.70
C PRO A 651 -15.11 24.21 31.09
N LEU A 652 -14.92 23.18 31.91
CA LEU A 652 -14.40 21.87 31.51
C LEU A 652 -15.49 20.82 31.75
N PHE A 653 -16.15 20.44 30.66
CA PHE A 653 -17.27 19.51 30.70
C PHE A 653 -16.82 18.04 30.63
N VAL A 654 -17.34 17.24 31.56
CA VAL A 654 -17.14 15.80 31.65
C VAL A 654 -18.51 15.12 31.79
N ASP A 655 -18.86 14.30 30.80
CA ASP A 655 -20.04 13.43 30.84
C ASP A 655 -19.70 12.11 31.55
N LEU A 656 -20.26 11.92 32.75
CA LEU A 656 -20.05 10.71 33.54
C LEU A 656 -20.95 9.54 33.13
N GLN A 657 -21.88 9.69 32.19
CA GLN A 657 -22.51 8.52 31.54
C GLN A 657 -21.64 7.93 30.42
N GLY A 658 -20.57 8.63 30.04
CA GLY A 658 -19.65 8.26 28.97
C GLY A 658 -18.49 7.34 29.40
N PRO A 659 -17.37 7.35 28.63
CA PRO A 659 -16.22 6.47 28.86
C PRO A 659 -15.59 6.57 30.26
N ALA A 660 -15.78 7.68 30.98
CA ALA A 660 -15.25 7.86 32.32
C ALA A 660 -15.83 6.82 33.30
N SER A 661 -17.16 6.72 33.44
CA SER A 661 -17.78 5.75 34.35
C SER A 661 -17.69 4.30 33.87
N LEU A 662 -17.47 4.08 32.57
CA LEU A 662 -17.26 2.74 31.99
C LEU A 662 -15.82 2.23 32.17
N ALA A 663 -14.93 3.02 32.77
CA ALA A 663 -13.56 2.61 33.04
C ALA A 663 -13.49 1.42 34.01
N LYS A 664 -12.51 0.55 33.81
CA LYS A 664 -12.30 -0.66 34.62
C LYS A 664 -11.41 -0.43 35.85
N ASN A 665 -10.68 0.68 35.88
CA ASN A 665 -9.67 1.01 36.89
C ASN A 665 -9.46 2.53 36.96
N TYR A 666 -8.71 3.00 37.96
CA TYR A 666 -8.40 4.41 38.17
C TYR A 666 -7.68 5.05 36.98
N GLU A 667 -6.71 4.35 36.37
CA GLU A 667 -5.97 4.81 35.19
C GLU A 667 -6.93 5.20 34.06
N GLY A 668 -7.86 4.31 33.69
CA GLY A 668 -8.85 4.58 32.65
C GLY A 668 -9.82 5.69 33.03
N PHE A 669 -10.23 5.76 34.29
CA PHE A 669 -11.15 6.78 34.79
C PHE A 669 -10.53 8.18 34.68
N LEU A 670 -9.34 8.37 35.24
CA LEU A 670 -8.63 9.66 35.26
C LEU A 670 -8.15 10.09 33.87
N TYR A 671 -7.72 9.14 33.04
CA TYR A 671 -7.38 9.42 31.63
C TYR A 671 -8.60 9.89 30.82
N ASN A 672 -9.77 9.28 31.04
CA ASN A 672 -10.97 9.69 30.32
C ASN A 672 -11.51 11.06 30.79
N ILE A 673 -11.40 11.35 32.09
CA ILE A 673 -11.68 12.68 32.65
C ILE A 673 -10.74 13.72 32.05
N SER A 674 -9.43 13.48 32.07
CA SER A 674 -8.45 14.43 31.53
C SER A 674 -8.68 14.68 30.04
N ARG A 675 -8.95 13.64 29.25
CA ARG A 675 -9.27 13.76 27.82
C ARG A 675 -10.53 14.61 27.56
N ALA A 676 -11.57 14.44 28.37
CA ALA A 676 -12.79 15.24 28.28
C ALA A 676 -12.51 16.72 28.61
N MET A 677 -11.74 16.98 29.67
CA MET A 677 -11.28 18.32 30.04
C MET A 677 -10.50 19.00 28.91
N LEU A 678 -9.50 18.32 28.32
CA LEU A 678 -8.72 18.86 27.19
C LEU A 678 -9.59 19.20 25.98
N SER A 679 -10.53 18.31 25.65
CA SER A 679 -11.45 18.51 24.52
C SER A 679 -12.38 19.69 24.76
N SER A 680 -12.86 19.86 26.00
CA SER A 680 -13.74 20.96 26.40
C SER A 680 -13.01 22.31 26.43
N ALA A 681 -11.77 22.36 26.93
CA ALA A 681 -10.94 23.57 26.93
C ALA A 681 -10.69 24.10 25.50
N LYS A 682 -10.33 23.19 24.58
CA LYS A 682 -10.13 23.52 23.16
C LYS A 682 -11.44 23.99 22.52
N ARG A 683 -12.57 23.37 22.88
CA ARG A 683 -13.89 23.70 22.32
C ARG A 683 -14.38 25.09 22.76
N HIS A 684 -14.41 25.37 24.06
CA HIS A 684 -15.07 26.58 24.59
C HIS A 684 -14.21 27.84 24.58
N ARG A 685 -12.88 27.69 24.59
CA ARG A 685 -11.93 28.80 24.74
C ARG A 685 -10.74 28.74 23.79
N GLU A 686 -10.65 27.72 22.92
CA GLU A 686 -9.48 27.47 22.05
C GLU A 686 -8.16 27.34 22.83
N ILE A 687 -8.23 27.01 24.13
CA ILE A 687 -7.06 26.86 25.00
C ILE A 687 -6.49 25.45 24.84
N GLN A 688 -5.18 25.36 24.62
CA GLN A 688 -4.44 24.11 24.65
C GLN A 688 -3.85 23.89 26.05
N LEU A 689 -4.43 22.95 26.79
CA LEU A 689 -3.93 22.54 28.11
C LEU A 689 -2.90 21.41 27.98
N PRO A 690 -2.03 21.20 28.99
CA PRO A 690 -1.04 20.12 29.01
C PRO A 690 -1.67 18.74 28.86
N ILE A 691 -1.08 17.88 28.02
CA ILE A 691 -1.61 16.53 27.78
C ILE A 691 -1.21 15.59 28.92
N LEU A 692 -2.17 14.83 29.45
CA LEU A 692 -1.91 13.72 30.37
C LEU A 692 -1.84 12.40 29.60
N ASN A 693 -0.64 11.85 29.46
CA ASN A 693 -0.43 10.57 28.79
C ASN A 693 -0.87 9.42 29.70
N ARG A 694 -1.49 8.41 29.08
CA ARG A 694 -2.02 7.24 29.80
C ARG A 694 -0.93 6.44 30.50
N GLU A 695 0.29 6.42 29.97
CA GLU A 695 1.41 5.72 30.57
C GLU A 695 1.80 6.27 31.95
N ILE A 696 1.61 7.57 32.19
CA ILE A 696 1.99 8.25 33.44
C ILE A 696 1.07 7.80 34.59
N LEU A 697 -0.16 7.40 34.28
CA LEU A 697 -1.17 7.00 35.26
C LEU A 697 -1.08 5.53 35.71
N ARG A 698 -0.09 4.75 35.25
CA ARG A 698 -0.05 3.30 35.49
C ARG A 698 0.27 2.92 36.93
N ASP A 699 1.25 3.57 37.52
CA ASP A 699 1.82 3.15 38.81
C ASP A 699 1.12 3.85 39.98
N ASP A 700 0.98 5.18 39.93
CA ASP A 700 0.27 5.99 40.92
C ASP A 700 -0.71 6.97 40.25
N PRO A 701 -1.93 6.52 39.90
CA PRO A 701 -2.88 7.30 39.11
C PRO A 701 -3.30 8.62 39.78
N PHE A 702 -3.53 8.61 41.10
CA PHE A 702 -4.06 9.78 41.81
C PHE A 702 -2.98 10.85 42.02
N THR A 703 -1.76 10.46 42.38
CA THR A 703 -0.62 11.40 42.48
C THR A 703 -0.31 12.03 41.13
N ALA A 704 -0.19 11.22 40.08
CA ALA A 704 0.08 11.72 38.74
C ALA A 704 -1.02 12.66 38.21
N PHE A 705 -2.29 12.39 38.56
CA PHE A 705 -3.38 13.27 38.19
C PHE A 705 -3.33 14.60 38.96
N ASP A 706 -2.99 14.58 40.25
CA ASP A 706 -2.83 15.80 41.05
C ASP A 706 -1.66 16.67 40.54
N GLU A 707 -0.49 16.08 40.25
CA GLU A 707 0.64 16.78 39.61
C GLU A 707 0.26 17.37 38.24
N TRP A 708 -0.60 16.69 37.49
CA TRP A 708 -1.11 17.21 36.23
C TRP A 708 -2.06 18.40 36.42
N LEU A 709 -2.86 18.43 37.49
CA LEU A 709 -3.65 19.61 37.84
C LEU A 709 -2.75 20.80 38.20
N ASP A 710 -1.61 20.59 38.85
CA ASP A 710 -0.61 21.66 39.06
C ASP A 710 -0.09 22.23 37.74
N ALA A 711 0.23 21.34 36.78
CA ALA A 711 0.66 21.76 35.46
C ALA A 711 -0.44 22.58 34.75
N ILE A 712 -1.71 22.21 34.91
CA ILE A 712 -2.83 23.01 34.39
C ILE A 712 -2.84 24.39 35.04
N GLU A 713 -2.77 24.51 36.37
CA GLU A 713 -2.80 25.81 37.05
C GLU A 713 -1.67 26.74 36.61
N GLN A 714 -0.48 26.20 36.34
CA GLN A 714 0.66 26.97 35.84
C GLN A 714 0.44 27.53 34.42
N HIS A 715 -0.42 26.91 33.62
CA HIS A 715 -0.76 27.38 32.27
C HIS A 715 -1.85 28.44 32.24
N LEU A 716 -2.59 28.62 33.34
CA LEU A 716 -3.70 29.57 33.41
C LEU A 716 -3.21 30.97 33.83
N GLU A 717 -3.70 32.02 33.17
CA GLU A 717 -3.44 33.41 33.54
C GLU A 717 -3.96 33.73 34.95
N PRO A 718 -3.37 34.68 35.71
CA PRO A 718 -3.70 34.88 37.14
C PRO A 718 -5.20 35.10 37.47
N GLN A 719 -5.98 35.60 36.53
CA GLN A 719 -7.42 35.90 36.70
C GLN A 719 -8.33 34.76 36.26
N GLN A 720 -7.78 33.69 35.68
CA GLN A 720 -8.53 32.58 35.13
C GLN A 720 -8.83 31.51 36.19
N THR A 721 -10.05 30.96 36.13
CA THR A 721 -10.53 29.90 37.01
C THR A 721 -11.14 28.79 36.16
N ILE A 722 -10.90 27.54 36.56
CA ILE A 722 -11.52 26.37 35.93
C ILE A 722 -12.84 26.06 36.63
N LEU A 723 -13.87 25.81 35.84
CA LEU A 723 -15.12 25.22 36.29
C LEU A 723 -15.21 23.78 35.76
N LEU A 724 -14.87 22.80 36.60
CA LEU A 724 -15.04 21.39 36.27
C LEU A 724 -16.51 21.02 36.44
N THR A 725 -17.19 20.74 35.32
CA THR A 725 -18.59 20.33 35.31
C THR A 725 -18.68 18.81 35.09
N LEU A 726 -19.25 18.10 36.06
CA LEU A 726 -19.48 16.66 36.00
C LEU A 726 -20.99 16.42 35.79
N ASP A 727 -21.36 16.05 34.57
CA ASP A 727 -22.77 15.78 34.23
C ASP A 727 -23.15 14.35 34.59
N GLU A 728 -24.39 14.18 35.06
CA GLU A 728 -24.97 12.92 35.51
C GLU A 728 -24.06 12.15 36.49
N PHE A 729 -23.64 12.82 37.57
CA PHE A 729 -22.76 12.24 38.59
C PHE A 729 -23.32 10.96 39.25
N SER A 730 -24.63 10.80 39.22
CA SER A 730 -25.36 9.60 39.64
C SER A 730 -24.85 8.32 38.96
N ALA A 731 -24.28 8.42 37.76
CA ALA A 731 -23.69 7.28 37.04
C ALA A 731 -22.55 6.61 37.83
N LEU A 732 -21.85 7.35 38.70
CA LEU A 732 -20.79 6.80 39.54
C LEU A 732 -21.30 5.84 40.62
N GLU A 733 -22.55 5.97 41.08
CA GLU A 733 -23.11 5.05 42.06
C GLU A 733 -23.13 3.60 41.57
N HIS A 734 -23.44 3.41 40.29
CA HIS A 734 -23.40 2.09 39.67
C HIS A 734 -21.98 1.51 39.60
N VAL A 735 -20.99 2.38 39.41
CA VAL A 735 -19.57 2.00 39.36
C VAL A 735 -19.07 1.59 40.74
N PHE A 736 -19.44 2.36 41.78
CA PHE A 736 -19.14 2.04 43.17
C PHE A 736 -19.85 0.76 43.62
N ALA A 737 -21.13 0.58 43.28
CA ALA A 737 -21.88 -0.63 43.60
C ALA A 737 -21.29 -1.90 42.96
N LYS A 738 -20.63 -1.76 41.80
CA LYS A 738 -19.90 -2.86 41.13
C LYS A 738 -18.49 -3.10 41.67
N GLY A 739 -17.98 -2.24 42.56
CA GLY A 739 -16.63 -2.34 43.12
C GLY A 739 -15.51 -2.10 42.11
N LEU A 740 -15.79 -1.44 40.98
CA LEU A 740 -14.76 -1.13 39.96
C LEU A 740 -13.87 0.04 40.37
N LEU A 741 -14.42 1.00 41.12
CA LEU A 741 -13.72 2.11 41.74
C LEU A 741 -14.13 2.16 43.21
N ASP A 742 -13.19 2.49 44.08
CA ASP A 742 -13.46 2.75 45.49
C ASP A 742 -14.04 4.17 45.68
N GLU A 743 -15.14 4.23 46.43
CA GLU A 743 -15.86 5.47 46.72
C GLU A 743 -14.98 6.46 47.49
N ALA A 744 -14.32 6.00 48.56
CA ALA A 744 -13.53 6.86 49.44
C ALA A 744 -12.34 7.50 48.70
N SER A 745 -11.73 6.75 47.78
CA SER A 745 -10.63 7.23 46.94
C SER A 745 -11.07 8.31 45.95
N VAL A 746 -12.16 8.07 45.19
CA VAL A 746 -12.65 9.01 44.17
C VAL A 746 -13.27 10.26 44.79
N LEU A 747 -14.16 10.09 45.78
CA LEU A 747 -14.79 11.22 46.48
C LEU A 747 -13.79 11.99 47.34
N GLY A 748 -12.80 11.29 47.92
CA GLY A 748 -11.66 11.89 48.61
C GLY A 748 -10.84 12.80 47.69
N MET A 749 -10.57 12.36 46.46
CA MET A 749 -9.89 13.18 45.44
C MET A 749 -10.70 14.46 45.12
N PHE A 750 -11.99 14.35 44.83
CA PHE A 750 -12.81 15.54 44.57
C PHE A 750 -12.84 16.49 45.76
N ARG A 751 -12.97 15.95 46.98
CA ARG A 751 -12.90 16.75 48.21
C ARG A 751 -11.56 17.47 48.34
N HIS A 752 -10.45 16.79 48.05
CA HIS A 752 -9.12 17.40 48.05
C HIS A 752 -9.03 18.57 47.07
N ILE A 753 -9.48 18.39 45.82
CA ILE A 753 -9.53 19.45 44.81
C ILE A 753 -10.33 20.66 45.32
N ILE A 754 -11.53 20.41 45.85
CA ILE A 754 -12.41 21.46 46.39
C ILE A 754 -11.73 22.24 47.53
N GLN A 755 -11.01 21.56 48.43
CA GLN A 755 -10.45 22.16 49.64
C GLN A 755 -9.13 22.89 49.40
N HIS A 756 -8.29 22.39 48.48
CA HIS A 756 -6.90 22.83 48.35
C HIS A 756 -6.60 23.59 47.05
N ARG A 757 -7.48 23.54 46.04
CA ARG A 757 -7.25 24.18 44.73
C ARG A 757 -8.27 25.31 44.47
N PRO A 758 -8.02 26.56 44.92
CA PRO A 758 -9.00 27.65 44.81
C PRO A 758 -9.34 28.02 43.36
N ARG A 759 -8.44 27.72 42.41
CA ARG A 759 -8.61 27.93 40.96
C ARG A 759 -9.48 26.87 40.28
N PHE A 760 -9.81 25.77 40.96
CA PHE A 760 -10.73 24.76 40.49
C PHE A 760 -12.05 24.86 41.25
N LYS A 761 -13.13 25.12 40.50
CA LYS A 761 -14.50 25.08 41.01
C LYS A 761 -15.18 23.83 40.48
N LEU A 762 -15.98 23.17 41.31
CA LEU A 762 -16.70 21.96 40.94
C LEU A 762 -18.20 22.24 40.82
N LEU A 763 -18.79 21.81 39.71
CA LEU A 763 -20.23 21.80 39.51
C LEU A 763 -20.67 20.38 39.13
N LEU A 764 -21.56 19.81 39.93
CA LEU A 764 -22.18 18.52 39.68
C LEU A 764 -23.57 18.73 39.10
N SER A 765 -23.96 17.97 38.09
CA SER A 765 -25.30 18.00 37.51
C SER A 765 -25.99 16.65 37.63
N GLY A 766 -27.27 16.67 38.02
CA GLY A 766 -28.04 15.45 38.20
C GLY A 766 -29.54 15.68 38.25
N SER A 767 -30.30 14.59 38.10
CA SER A 767 -31.77 14.58 38.19
C SER A 767 -32.28 14.18 39.59
N HIS A 768 -31.35 13.99 40.53
CA HIS A 768 -31.57 13.51 41.89
C HIS A 768 -31.07 14.55 42.88
N THR A 769 -31.75 14.71 44.02
CA THR A 769 -31.26 15.60 45.09
C THR A 769 -30.09 14.95 45.82
N ILE A 770 -29.25 15.74 46.49
CA ILE A 770 -28.13 15.19 47.27
C ILE A 770 -28.62 14.35 48.46
N ASP A 771 -29.81 14.63 48.96
CA ASP A 771 -30.45 13.82 50.01
C ASP A 771 -30.78 12.40 49.53
N GLU A 772 -30.93 12.17 48.22
CA GLU A 772 -31.08 10.84 47.63
C GLU A 772 -29.73 10.08 47.55
N PHE A 773 -28.59 10.73 47.86
CA PHE A 773 -27.25 10.14 47.84
C PHE A 773 -26.54 10.26 49.20
N GLU A 774 -26.91 9.38 50.14
CA GLU A 774 -26.33 9.32 51.50
C GLU A 774 -24.78 9.34 51.51
N ARG A 775 -24.17 8.68 50.51
CA ARG A 775 -22.71 8.60 50.31
C ARG A 775 -22.07 9.98 50.05
N TRP A 776 -22.65 10.74 49.12
CA TRP A 776 -22.11 12.04 48.68
C TRP A 776 -22.29 13.14 49.72
N ALA A 777 -23.36 13.07 50.52
CA ALA A 777 -23.66 14.04 51.57
C ALA A 777 -22.50 14.19 52.58
N SER A 778 -21.76 13.10 52.85
CA SER A 778 -20.62 13.10 53.77
C SER A 778 -19.35 13.78 53.21
N TYR A 779 -19.18 13.80 51.88
CA TYR A 779 -18.03 14.40 51.21
C TYR A 779 -18.30 15.83 50.73
N LEU A 780 -19.57 16.21 50.54
CA LEU A 780 -20.02 17.50 49.99
C LEU A 780 -20.91 18.29 50.98
N ILE A 781 -20.49 18.34 52.25
CA ILE A 781 -21.25 18.93 53.37
C ILE A 781 -21.73 20.38 53.12
N ASN A 782 -20.99 21.16 52.33
CA ASN A 782 -21.27 22.58 52.08
C ASN A 782 -21.80 22.89 50.66
N VAL A 783 -22.29 21.89 49.92
CA VAL A 783 -22.76 22.06 48.54
C VAL A 783 -23.88 23.10 48.41
N ARG A 784 -23.81 23.94 47.36
CA ARG A 784 -24.85 24.92 47.03
C ARG A 784 -25.70 24.41 45.88
N ILE A 785 -27.00 24.28 46.12
CA ILE A 785 -27.95 23.82 45.12
C ILE A 785 -28.38 25.00 44.24
N VAL A 786 -28.23 24.83 42.92
CA VAL A 786 -28.75 25.69 41.87
C VAL A 786 -29.86 24.91 41.17
N HIS A 787 -31.11 25.30 41.39
CA HIS A 787 -32.26 24.60 40.82
C HIS A 787 -32.58 25.10 39.39
N LEU A 788 -32.59 24.19 38.43
CA LEU A 788 -32.95 24.39 37.04
C LEU A 788 -34.35 23.84 36.76
N SER A 789 -35.36 24.68 37.00
CA SER A 789 -36.77 24.38 36.68
C SER A 789 -37.11 24.79 35.24
N TYR A 790 -38.39 25.00 34.92
CA TYR A 790 -38.85 25.37 33.58
C TYR A 790 -38.40 26.79 33.16
N LEU A 791 -38.61 27.16 31.91
CA LEU A 791 -38.24 28.50 31.42
C LEU A 791 -39.16 29.57 32.00
N GLN A 792 -38.62 30.78 32.20
CA GLN A 792 -39.45 31.93 32.53
C GLN A 792 -40.38 32.26 31.35
N ALA A 793 -41.56 32.83 31.60
CA ALA A 793 -42.56 33.09 30.56
C ALA A 793 -42.01 33.91 29.38
N GLY A 794 -41.18 34.93 29.63
CA GLY A 794 -40.55 35.72 28.56
C GLY A 794 -39.52 34.92 27.73
N GLU A 795 -38.80 34.00 28.36
CA GLU A 795 -37.83 33.12 27.69
C GLU A 795 -38.55 32.05 26.87
N ALA A 796 -39.62 31.47 27.41
CA ALA A 796 -40.48 30.52 26.72
C ALA A 796 -41.14 31.17 25.49
N LEU A 797 -41.68 32.38 25.64
CA LEU A 797 -42.26 33.12 24.52
C LEU A 797 -41.21 33.39 23.42
N LYS A 798 -39.98 33.78 23.81
CA LYS A 798 -38.89 33.96 22.85
C LYS A 798 -38.53 32.65 22.14
N LEU A 799 -38.49 31.52 22.84
CA LEU A 799 -38.24 30.22 22.23
C LEU A 799 -39.36 29.82 21.24
N ILE A 800 -40.62 30.18 21.51
CA ILE A 800 -41.78 29.89 20.64
C ILE A 800 -41.81 30.79 19.40
N GLU A 801 -41.64 32.10 19.58
CA GLU A 801 -41.87 33.07 18.50
C GLU A 801 -40.59 33.42 17.73
N GLN A 802 -39.42 33.31 18.38
CA GLN A 802 -38.12 33.71 17.83
C GLN A 802 -37.01 32.71 18.23
N PRO A 803 -37.15 31.40 17.91
CA PRO A 803 -36.12 30.39 18.19
C PRO A 803 -34.81 30.68 17.47
N VAL A 804 -34.86 31.27 16.27
CA VAL A 804 -33.69 31.65 15.45
C VAL A 804 -33.93 33.01 14.81
N LYS A 805 -32.86 33.66 14.32
CA LYS A 805 -33.00 34.91 13.57
C LYS A 805 -33.85 34.71 12.33
N ALA A 806 -34.77 35.64 12.08
CA ALA A 806 -35.67 35.63 10.92
C ALA A 806 -36.56 34.36 10.81
N PHE A 807 -37.03 33.82 11.94
CA PHE A 807 -37.97 32.70 11.92
C PHE A 807 -39.27 33.06 11.18
N ALA A 808 -39.68 32.17 10.27
CA ALA A 808 -40.65 32.50 9.24
C ALA A 808 -42.11 32.19 9.62
N LEU A 809 -42.35 31.46 10.72
CA LEU A 809 -43.68 31.22 11.27
C LEU A 809 -43.99 32.28 12.34
N ARG A 810 -45.12 32.96 12.19
CA ARG A 810 -45.65 33.87 13.22
C ARG A 810 -46.71 33.15 14.04
N TYR A 811 -46.86 33.52 15.30
CA TYR A 811 -47.89 32.99 16.18
C TYR A 811 -48.89 34.10 16.52
N GLU A 812 -50.17 33.75 16.59
CA GLU A 812 -51.13 34.58 17.30
C GLU A 812 -50.84 34.58 18.80
N TYR A 813 -51.16 35.68 19.48
CA TYR A 813 -50.97 35.77 20.93
C TYR A 813 -51.63 34.60 21.66
N ALA A 814 -52.88 34.26 21.31
CA ALA A 814 -53.59 33.13 21.90
C ALA A 814 -52.92 31.77 21.64
N ALA A 815 -52.27 31.60 20.48
CA ALA A 815 -51.55 30.37 20.15
C ALA A 815 -50.27 30.23 21.00
N SER A 816 -49.46 31.29 21.10
CA SER A 816 -48.26 31.31 21.96
C SER A 816 -48.61 31.08 23.43
N GLN A 817 -49.68 31.71 23.93
CA GLN A 817 -50.19 31.48 25.29
C GLN A 817 -50.62 30.02 25.47
N ARG A 818 -51.37 29.44 24.52
CA ARG A 818 -51.80 28.05 24.60
C ARG A 818 -50.61 27.09 24.66
N VAL A 819 -49.56 27.32 23.86
CA VAL A 819 -48.31 26.52 23.93
C VAL A 819 -47.69 26.62 25.34
N MET A 820 -47.58 27.82 25.91
CA MET A 820 -47.03 27.99 27.27
C MET A 820 -47.89 27.33 28.34
N GLU A 821 -49.22 27.40 28.23
CA GLU A 821 -50.17 26.76 29.16
C GLU A 821 -50.02 25.23 29.13
N VAL A 822 -50.07 24.62 27.94
CA VAL A 822 -50.08 23.15 27.83
C VAL A 822 -48.71 22.54 28.16
N THR A 823 -47.63 23.25 27.88
CA THR A 823 -46.25 22.81 28.15
C THR A 823 -45.73 23.26 29.51
N ARG A 824 -46.42 24.19 30.18
CA ARG A 824 -45.96 24.92 31.35
C ARG A 824 -44.54 25.47 31.21
N CYS A 825 -44.25 26.02 30.04
CA CYS A 825 -42.93 26.54 29.69
C CYS A 825 -41.77 25.50 29.78
N HIS A 826 -42.08 24.20 29.76
CA HIS A 826 -41.05 23.16 29.82
C HIS A 826 -40.27 23.13 28.50
N PRO A 827 -38.93 23.35 28.50
CA PRO A 827 -38.17 23.62 27.28
C PRO A 827 -38.25 22.49 26.26
N ALA A 828 -38.13 21.22 26.68
CA ALA A 828 -38.25 20.10 25.76
C ALA A 828 -39.66 19.91 25.17
N LEU A 829 -40.71 20.26 25.94
CA LEU A 829 -42.09 20.14 25.47
C LEU A 829 -42.45 21.28 24.52
N ILE A 830 -41.96 22.51 24.78
CA ILE A 830 -42.07 23.62 23.83
C ILE A 830 -41.46 23.21 22.50
N GLN A 831 -40.20 22.74 22.51
CA GLN A 831 -39.53 22.37 21.26
C GLN A 831 -40.26 21.23 20.54
N LEU A 832 -40.74 20.22 21.27
CA LEU A 832 -41.53 19.13 20.72
C LEU A 832 -42.83 19.63 20.07
N LEU A 833 -43.63 20.41 20.78
CA LEU A 833 -44.92 20.90 20.28
C LEU A 833 -44.73 21.88 19.13
N CYS A 834 -43.80 22.82 19.24
CA CYS A 834 -43.54 23.78 18.17
C CYS A 834 -42.95 23.13 16.92
N ALA A 835 -42.14 22.08 17.05
CA ALA A 835 -41.69 21.27 15.92
C ALA A 835 -42.89 20.65 15.17
N GLU A 836 -43.86 20.09 15.91
CA GLU A 836 -45.06 19.51 15.31
C GLU A 836 -45.97 20.57 14.69
N ILE A 837 -46.05 21.76 15.28
CA ILE A 837 -46.75 22.90 14.66
C ILE A 837 -46.12 23.23 13.31
N VAL A 838 -44.79 23.36 13.22
CA VAL A 838 -44.12 23.62 11.93
C VAL A 838 -44.41 22.51 10.91
N THR A 839 -44.34 21.24 11.34
CA THR A 839 -44.67 20.07 10.49
C THR A 839 -46.12 20.13 10.00
N LEU A 840 -47.07 20.49 10.86
CA LEU A 840 -48.48 20.68 10.51
C LEU A 840 -48.67 21.81 9.51
N LYS A 841 -48.08 23.00 9.77
CA LYS A 841 -48.15 24.16 8.87
C LYS A 841 -47.55 23.85 7.50
N ASN A 842 -46.47 23.09 7.42
CA ASN A 842 -45.87 22.68 6.14
C ASN A 842 -46.75 21.73 5.32
N ARG A 843 -47.70 21.02 5.94
CA ARG A 843 -48.69 20.18 5.22
C ARG A 843 -49.89 20.98 4.70
N GLN A 844 -50.16 22.15 5.25
CA GLN A 844 -51.25 23.03 4.84
C GLN A 844 -50.93 23.78 3.53
N HIS A 845 -51.94 24.45 2.96
CA HIS A 845 -51.77 25.27 1.76
C HIS A 845 -50.86 26.47 2.03
N VAL A 846 -50.13 26.92 1.00
CA VAL A 846 -49.09 27.98 1.10
C VAL A 846 -49.57 29.25 1.82
N HIS A 847 -50.82 29.68 1.58
CA HIS A 847 -51.38 30.90 2.17
C HIS A 847 -51.66 30.79 3.68
N GLU A 848 -51.75 29.57 4.23
CA GLU A 848 -52.06 29.33 5.65
C GLU A 848 -50.79 29.12 6.48
N ARG A 849 -49.63 28.83 5.85
CA ARG A 849 -48.43 28.33 6.54
C ARG A 849 -47.85 29.32 7.55
N ARG A 850 -47.86 30.61 7.24
CA ARG A 850 -47.07 31.65 7.95
C ARG A 850 -47.66 32.14 9.28
N LEU A 851 -48.86 31.70 9.64
CA LEU A 851 -49.53 32.08 10.89
C LEU A 851 -50.04 30.83 11.63
N ALA A 852 -49.54 30.59 12.84
CA ALA A 852 -50.03 29.55 13.75
C ALA A 852 -51.17 30.12 14.63
N THR A 853 -52.31 29.44 14.60
CA THR A 853 -53.50 29.76 15.39
C THR A 853 -53.64 28.81 16.59
N ILE A 854 -54.55 29.11 17.52
CA ILE A 854 -54.82 28.21 18.66
C ILE A 854 -55.27 26.80 18.21
N SER A 855 -56.02 26.72 17.11
CA SER A 855 -56.46 25.44 16.52
C SER A 855 -55.29 24.60 16.02
N ASP A 856 -54.27 25.24 15.42
CA ASP A 856 -53.05 24.54 14.98
C ASP A 856 -52.27 23.95 16.16
N VAL A 857 -52.26 24.64 17.32
CA VAL A 857 -51.62 24.16 18.55
C VAL A 857 -52.32 22.90 19.05
N ASP A 858 -53.65 22.94 19.22
CA ASP A 858 -54.41 21.79 19.71
C ASP A 858 -54.35 20.60 18.75
N ALA A 859 -54.35 20.86 17.43
CA ALA A 859 -54.20 19.82 16.40
C ALA A 859 -52.80 19.17 16.39
N ALA A 860 -51.76 19.87 16.83
CA ALA A 860 -50.39 19.34 16.90
C ALA A 860 -50.13 18.46 18.14
N ILE A 861 -50.93 18.59 19.21
CA ILE A 861 -50.71 17.87 20.48
C ILE A 861 -50.70 16.34 20.31
N PRO A 862 -51.64 15.69 19.59
CA PRO A 862 -51.61 14.23 19.41
C PRO A 862 -50.32 13.74 18.74
N ALA A 863 -49.86 14.45 17.71
CA ALA A 863 -48.60 14.13 17.03
C ALA A 863 -47.40 14.34 17.97
N ALA A 864 -47.43 15.40 18.79
CA ALA A 864 -46.38 15.66 19.78
C ALA A 864 -46.30 14.55 20.84
N LEU A 865 -47.44 14.05 21.34
CA LEU A 865 -47.49 12.90 22.26
C LEU A 865 -46.95 11.63 21.60
N GLN A 866 -47.29 11.39 20.33
CA GLN A 866 -46.81 10.22 19.58
C GLN A 866 -45.29 10.27 19.32
N HIS A 867 -44.76 11.38 18.80
CA HIS A 867 -43.33 11.53 18.53
C HIS A 867 -42.51 11.64 19.82
N GLY A 868 -43.09 12.24 20.88
CA GLY A 868 -42.49 12.34 22.21
C GLY A 868 -42.70 11.11 23.10
N ARG A 869 -43.30 10.02 22.61
CA ARG A 869 -43.73 8.87 23.45
C ARG A 869 -42.67 8.34 24.42
N PHE A 870 -41.40 8.33 24.04
CA PHE A 870 -40.31 7.84 24.90
C PHE A 870 -40.01 8.77 26.07
N PHE A 871 -40.23 10.07 25.92
CA PHE A 871 -40.12 11.02 27.03
C PHE A 871 -41.22 10.75 28.07
N PHE A 872 -42.46 10.61 27.63
CA PHE A 872 -43.58 10.38 28.53
C PHE A 872 -43.54 8.98 29.16
N ALA A 873 -43.20 7.96 28.38
CA ALA A 873 -43.01 6.61 28.89
C ALA A 873 -41.86 6.52 29.91
N ASP A 874 -40.80 7.33 29.80
CA ASP A 874 -39.75 7.39 30.83
C ASP A 874 -40.27 7.96 32.15
N ILE A 875 -41.16 8.97 32.09
CA ILE A 875 -41.81 9.50 33.31
C ILE A 875 -42.60 8.38 34.00
N GLU A 876 -43.48 7.71 33.25
CA GLU A 876 -44.37 6.66 33.78
C GLU A 876 -43.63 5.43 34.29
N ASN A 877 -42.62 4.94 33.54
CA ASN A 877 -41.99 3.66 33.84
C ASN A 877 -40.73 3.77 34.72
N ASN A 878 -40.04 4.91 34.72
CA ASN A 878 -38.71 5.04 35.37
C ASN A 878 -38.61 6.16 36.41
N GLN A 879 -39.50 7.15 36.42
CA GLN A 879 -39.40 8.31 37.34
C GLN A 879 -40.38 8.27 38.51
N VAL A 880 -41.47 7.49 38.39
CA VAL A 880 -42.49 7.32 39.43
C VAL A 880 -42.60 5.86 39.86
N THR A 881 -43.10 5.61 41.07
CA THR A 881 -43.42 4.26 41.52
C THR A 881 -44.68 3.75 40.80
N PRO A 882 -44.91 2.41 40.75
CA PRO A 882 -46.15 1.86 40.19
C PRO A 882 -47.41 2.45 40.83
N GLU A 883 -47.41 2.68 42.14
CA GLU A 883 -48.51 3.31 42.87
C GLU A 883 -48.66 4.79 42.49
N GLY A 884 -47.55 5.49 42.26
CA GLY A 884 -47.54 6.87 41.75
C GLY A 884 -48.12 6.97 40.33
N ALA A 885 -47.78 6.04 39.44
CA ALA A 885 -48.36 5.98 38.09
C ALA A 885 -49.88 5.73 38.14
N HIS A 886 -50.35 4.80 38.98
CA HIS A 886 -51.79 4.57 39.19
C HIS A 886 -52.53 5.82 39.70
N LEU A 887 -51.91 6.57 40.62
CA LEU A 887 -52.45 7.83 41.09
C LEU A 887 -52.53 8.87 39.95
N LEU A 888 -51.47 8.99 39.14
CA LEU A 888 -51.44 9.90 38.00
C LEU A 888 -52.52 9.58 36.95
N HIS A 889 -52.75 8.30 36.62
CA HIS A 889 -53.88 7.90 35.77
C HIS A 889 -55.24 8.29 36.35
N SER A 890 -55.44 8.10 37.66
CA SER A 890 -56.69 8.49 38.31
C SER A 890 -56.90 10.01 38.31
N LEU A 891 -55.85 10.78 38.61
CA LEU A 891 -55.86 12.24 38.54
C LEU A 891 -56.12 12.74 37.12
N ALA A 892 -55.56 12.08 36.10
CA ALA A 892 -55.66 12.53 34.71
C ALA A 892 -57.11 12.49 34.19
N ASN A 893 -57.91 11.54 34.67
CA ASN A 893 -59.33 11.38 34.32
C ASN A 893 -60.24 12.51 34.84
N HIS A 894 -59.78 13.34 35.77
CA HIS A 894 -60.56 14.47 36.30
C HIS A 894 -60.57 15.70 35.37
N GLY A 895 -59.72 15.71 34.32
CA GLY A 895 -59.69 16.76 33.29
C GLY A 895 -58.59 17.81 33.48
N GLU A 896 -58.43 18.70 32.49
CA GLU A 896 -57.44 19.79 32.48
C GLU A 896 -57.71 20.77 33.63
N GLY A 897 -56.68 21.03 34.46
CA GLY A 897 -56.75 21.97 35.59
C GLY A 897 -57.54 21.51 36.82
N ALA A 898 -58.06 20.28 36.85
CA ALA A 898 -58.81 19.75 37.98
C ALA A 898 -57.95 19.61 39.24
N ILE A 899 -58.52 19.98 40.39
CA ILE A 899 -57.87 19.90 41.70
C ILE A 899 -58.54 18.77 42.48
N VAL A 900 -57.77 17.79 42.93
CA VAL A 900 -58.26 16.70 43.78
C VAL A 900 -57.80 16.95 45.22
N SER A 901 -58.75 16.93 46.16
CA SER A 901 -58.46 17.30 47.55
C SER A 901 -57.59 16.25 48.24
N HIS A 902 -56.79 16.67 49.22
CA HIS A 902 -55.96 15.75 49.99
C HIS A 902 -56.79 14.70 50.75
N GLU A 903 -58.00 15.06 51.21
CA GLU A 903 -58.93 14.16 51.88
C GLU A 903 -59.44 13.05 50.94
N GLU A 904 -59.76 13.38 49.68
CA GLU A 904 -60.15 12.40 48.66
C GLU A 904 -59.00 11.43 48.34
N LEU A 905 -57.77 11.94 48.25
CA LEU A 905 -56.59 11.11 47.99
C LEU A 905 -56.30 10.11 49.13
N ILE A 906 -56.46 10.53 50.39
CA ILE A 906 -56.28 9.66 51.57
C ILE A 906 -57.35 8.55 51.59
N GLN A 907 -58.61 8.90 51.29
CA GLN A 907 -59.70 7.92 51.27
C GLN A 907 -59.47 6.79 50.25
N GLN A 908 -58.80 7.10 49.13
CA GLN A 908 -58.62 6.19 48.01
C GLN A 908 -57.30 5.38 48.06
N TYR A 909 -56.24 5.89 48.69
CA TYR A 909 -54.87 5.33 48.55
C TYR A 909 -54.12 5.00 49.86
N SER A 910 -54.76 5.03 51.03
CA SER A 910 -54.21 4.64 52.37
C SER A 910 -53.11 5.57 52.95
N GLN A 911 -52.56 5.24 54.13
CA GLN A 911 -51.54 6.05 54.85
C GLN A 911 -50.20 6.23 54.11
N GLN A 912 -49.92 5.48 53.04
CA GLN A 912 -48.70 5.63 52.23
C GLN A 912 -48.78 6.74 51.16
N ILE A 913 -49.94 7.42 51.04
CA ILE A 913 -50.15 8.48 50.05
C ILE A 913 -49.20 9.67 50.24
N GLU A 914 -48.79 9.95 51.48
CA GLU A 914 -47.90 11.07 51.80
C GLU A 914 -46.54 10.91 51.13
N SER A 915 -45.94 9.70 51.19
CA SER A 915 -44.67 9.43 50.51
C SER A 915 -44.80 9.45 48.98
N ILE A 916 -45.93 8.98 48.44
CA ILE A 916 -46.19 8.99 46.99
C ILE A 916 -46.33 10.43 46.49
N VAL A 917 -47.16 11.23 47.15
CA VAL A 917 -47.37 12.64 46.78
C VAL A 917 -46.09 13.44 46.96
N GLN A 918 -45.31 13.21 48.02
CA GLN A 918 -44.00 13.85 48.18
C GLN A 918 -43.07 13.52 47.02
N ASN A 919 -43.02 12.26 46.56
CA ASN A 919 -42.24 11.88 45.40
C ASN A 919 -42.73 12.58 44.11
N LEU A 920 -44.03 12.64 43.87
CA LEU A 920 -44.60 13.31 42.70
C LEU A 920 -44.39 14.84 42.71
N LEU A 921 -44.44 15.47 43.89
CA LEU A 921 -44.09 16.87 44.09
C LEU A 921 -42.61 17.12 43.82
N GLN A 922 -41.73 16.28 44.36
CA GLN A 922 -40.29 16.37 44.12
C GLN A 922 -39.94 16.21 42.64
N ARG A 923 -40.70 15.38 41.90
CA ARG A 923 -40.55 15.19 40.45
C ARG A 923 -41.22 16.27 39.60
N GLU A 924 -41.80 17.31 40.21
CA GLU A 924 -42.53 18.40 39.52
C GLU A 924 -43.65 17.89 38.58
N LEU A 925 -44.29 16.76 38.92
CA LEU A 925 -45.39 16.18 38.12
C LEU A 925 -46.76 16.69 38.57
N VAL A 926 -46.88 16.99 39.87
CA VAL A 926 -48.07 17.58 40.50
C VAL A 926 -47.66 18.81 41.32
N GLU A 927 -48.61 19.71 41.55
CA GLU A 927 -48.40 20.87 42.42
C GLU A 927 -49.54 21.01 43.45
N PRO A 928 -49.27 21.59 44.62
CA PRO A 928 -50.29 21.90 45.60
C PRO A 928 -51.04 23.17 45.20
N LEU A 929 -52.38 23.13 45.22
CA LEU A 929 -53.22 24.31 45.03
C LEU A 929 -54.38 24.29 46.02
N GLY A 930 -54.42 25.25 46.94
CA GLY A 930 -55.39 25.27 48.04
C GLY A 930 -55.20 24.08 48.98
N LYS A 931 -56.23 23.22 49.10
CA LYS A 931 -56.21 21.99 49.94
C LYS A 931 -56.03 20.70 49.13
N GLY A 932 -55.64 20.80 47.86
CA GLY A 932 -55.53 19.66 46.96
C GLY A 932 -54.31 19.72 46.05
N TYR A 933 -54.26 18.77 45.12
CA TYR A 933 -53.19 18.61 44.15
C TYR A 933 -53.76 18.58 42.73
N ARG A 934 -52.97 19.07 41.77
CA ARG A 934 -53.28 18.98 40.34
C ARG A 934 -52.03 18.67 39.53
N PHE A 935 -52.21 18.21 38.29
CA PHE A 935 -51.10 18.06 37.35
C PHE A 935 -50.39 19.39 37.15
N GLN A 936 -49.05 19.33 37.19
CA GLN A 936 -48.22 20.48 36.92
C GLN A 936 -48.26 20.82 35.42
N VAL A 937 -48.08 19.82 34.54
CA VAL A 937 -48.00 20.01 33.09
C VAL A 937 -49.15 19.30 32.37
N GLU A 938 -49.96 20.04 31.61
CA GLU A 938 -51.13 19.50 30.91
C GLU A 938 -50.77 18.47 29.83
N MET A 939 -49.69 18.66 29.07
CA MET A 939 -49.22 17.64 28.12
C MET A 939 -48.87 16.31 28.80
N VAL A 940 -48.33 16.35 30.03
CA VAL A 940 -48.06 15.14 30.80
C VAL A 940 -49.37 14.49 31.24
N ARG A 941 -50.35 15.27 31.71
CA ARG A 941 -51.71 14.74 32.02
C ARG A 941 -52.32 13.99 30.85
N ARG A 942 -52.24 14.54 29.63
CA ARG A 942 -52.81 13.93 28.43
C ARG A 942 -52.20 12.57 28.09
N TRP A 943 -50.92 12.34 28.39
CA TRP A 943 -50.31 11.02 28.28
C TRP A 943 -50.99 9.99 29.20
N PHE A 944 -51.29 10.37 30.44
CA PHE A 944 -51.93 9.48 31.42
C PHE A 944 -53.44 9.27 31.19
N CYS A 945 -54.06 9.94 30.20
CA CYS A 945 -55.47 9.72 29.83
C CYS A 945 -55.69 8.50 28.91
N GLY A 946 -54.66 8.02 28.22
CA GLY A 946 -54.77 6.95 27.21
C GLY A 946 -54.75 7.47 25.78
#